data_AF-A0A246S324-F1
#
_entry.id   AF-A0A246S324-F1
#
_cell.length_a   1.000
_cell.length_b   1.000
_cell.length_c   1.000
_cell.angle_alpha   90.00
_cell.angle_beta   90.00
_cell.angle_gamma   90.00
#
_symmetry.space_group_name_H-M   'P 1'
#
loop_
_entity.id
_entity.type
_entity.pdbx_description
1 polymer ?
#
loop_
_entity_poly.entity_id
_entity_poly.type
_entity_poly.pdbx_seq_one_letter_code
_entity_poly.pdbx_strand_id
1 'polypeptide(L)'
;MGLEAIKSRIDFLVSSEELNVIGDDEHQRSEIVEISQALLDISHGYPLHILYSLNSLQLKNDKINKYDVEKLPTCPDGDIHAYYEYLWVKLSESAKEILLLIANADFSWPDKTHLGYCLHDSLIFQNSFSEIQHLVEQRLSGINPFHSSLFVYLKRKDVFAQSRDRLNRISQTWINTHAPEYWKWGWEWIIEANLGNAAPLLQGTTRDWLVQSLCKGYPLEHIEHIFNIAERIAFERSLYPELLRLRILKMRLLNGPQFQIQNFSDFLDCSLSISQDNFGLLWRADNLRIISDNEIAIVAKHFQDKDERVVDACAQEIYRRIRFYARQEDSNHYQTLNTLVDDYLHTLTSYNNPDLERINDFYGRLNDKASSFLKIVELLVQYGHRHLLLDLSRFEIPEDIAPVIYDEIVLAASIEGAALEATNPKVGDAKSSIYLLYQLLAGNEPKIGELEEIECPVEYEDTRHLPFYEYFFSTLVSNFNNCPDVEAPKFTNPTNLQEFLKNAWLTFRFASFNTAKTLKQGKEFKISDLYDSFVILEHPDNFLMGYQITAVLFDIRKALAKISIHLSILCNSVDEFGKLNQDQLGVLSKSIWWDSRGFFDVATQNSIFNFPKETASLELSKLFDAEMLRRDDTAILANDSLDLAKLAVNLGLYDGAAKFLERTALNAVGYGHRKDITLHEVFEAIQECSDSNCPQVSYWLKRITTFTSDVFDFSEREIRHIPGWFTKLLAKHNPERLVDEFDYHLSEENWHKTHLVLESFVKSSSLSTQPDHSFLKCMTTFDAMTALDERSKDNDVLRGIYEDQYHILGGMPPPPRERSSTNEDVNTECPEASTIHPVNLTDFTAALHSVSYLIVKNLFWTGLTIGLNKAKRAPFSLHSATTMTKANQITN
;
A
#
# COMPACT_ATOMS: atom_id res chain seq x y z
N MET A 1 -28.44 -31.59 13.05
CA MET A 1 -29.43 -31.13 12.07
C MET A 1 -30.74 -31.85 12.32
N GLY A 2 -31.85 -31.13 12.44
CA GLY A 2 -33.18 -31.74 12.50
C GLY A 2 -33.70 -32.10 11.10
N LEU A 3 -34.77 -32.89 11.03
CA LEU A 3 -35.36 -33.38 9.77
C LEU A 3 -35.63 -32.24 8.77
N GLU A 4 -36.24 -31.14 9.22
CA GLU A 4 -36.54 -29.97 8.38
C GLU A 4 -35.28 -29.34 7.74
N ALA A 5 -34.17 -29.29 8.48
CA ALA A 5 -32.91 -28.76 7.96
C ALA A 5 -32.28 -29.70 6.92
N ILE A 6 -32.41 -31.01 7.11
CA ILE A 6 -31.94 -32.02 6.15
C ILE A 6 -32.78 -31.95 4.88
N LYS A 7 -34.10 -31.90 5.03
CA LYS A 7 -35.05 -31.78 3.93
C LYS A 7 -34.80 -30.51 3.11
N SER A 8 -34.71 -29.36 3.76
CA SER A 8 -34.40 -28.09 3.08
C SER A 8 -33.08 -28.12 2.31
N ARG A 9 -32.06 -28.83 2.83
CA ARG A 9 -30.78 -29.00 2.13
C ARG A 9 -30.92 -29.90 0.90
N ILE A 10 -31.66 -31.00 1.00
CA ILE A 10 -31.89 -31.92 -0.13
C ILE A 10 -32.75 -31.25 -1.19
N ASP A 11 -33.83 -30.57 -0.78
CA ASP A 11 -34.68 -29.78 -1.67
C ASP A 11 -33.82 -28.75 -2.46
N PHE A 12 -32.89 -28.07 -1.77
CA PHE A 12 -31.95 -27.15 -2.42
C PHE A 12 -31.07 -27.87 -3.46
N LEU A 13 -30.42 -28.97 -3.09
CA LEU A 13 -29.52 -29.71 -3.98
C LEU A 13 -30.23 -30.31 -5.20
N VAL A 14 -31.49 -30.73 -5.03
CA VAL A 14 -32.33 -31.19 -6.14
C VAL A 14 -32.71 -30.01 -7.05
N SER A 15 -33.08 -28.87 -6.46
CA SER A 15 -33.44 -27.67 -7.23
C SER A 15 -32.26 -27.04 -7.98
N SER A 16 -31.02 -27.26 -7.52
CA SER A 16 -29.80 -26.81 -8.19
C SER A 16 -29.22 -27.84 -9.16
N GLU A 17 -29.94 -28.94 -9.44
CA GLU A 17 -29.49 -30.06 -10.28
C GLU A 17 -28.20 -30.75 -9.80
N GLU A 18 -27.78 -30.50 -8.55
CA GLU A 18 -26.62 -31.15 -7.91
C GLU A 18 -26.94 -32.55 -7.38
N LEU A 19 -28.22 -32.87 -7.22
CA LEU A 19 -28.69 -34.16 -6.71
C LEU A 19 -29.90 -34.66 -7.50
N ASN A 20 -29.76 -35.81 -8.14
CA ASN A 20 -30.87 -36.44 -8.85
C ASN A 20 -31.55 -37.49 -7.96
N VAL A 21 -32.86 -37.36 -7.81
CA VAL A 21 -33.71 -38.25 -7.00
C VAL A 21 -34.64 -39.05 -7.93
N ILE A 22 -35.03 -40.26 -7.53
CA ILE A 22 -35.91 -41.12 -8.34
C ILE A 22 -37.36 -40.59 -8.31
N GLY A 23 -38.00 -40.48 -9.49
CA GLY A 23 -39.43 -40.18 -9.66
C GLY A 23 -39.74 -38.82 -10.30
N ASP A 24 -40.99 -38.63 -10.78
CA ASP A 24 -41.49 -37.37 -11.35
C ASP A 24 -42.28 -36.56 -10.29
N ASP A 25 -42.18 -35.22 -10.31
CA ASP A 25 -42.79 -34.17 -9.46
C ASP A 25 -43.39 -34.60 -8.10
N GLU A 26 -44.53 -35.28 -8.05
CA GLU A 26 -45.15 -35.74 -6.79
C GLU A 26 -44.38 -36.87 -6.10
N HIS A 27 -43.84 -37.83 -6.86
CA HIS A 27 -43.02 -38.91 -6.31
C HIS A 27 -41.67 -38.37 -5.81
N GLN A 28 -41.12 -37.37 -6.49
CA GLN A 28 -39.86 -36.74 -6.11
C GLN A 28 -39.94 -36.06 -4.73
N ARG A 29 -41.04 -35.34 -4.44
CA ARG A 29 -41.26 -34.71 -3.13
C ARG A 29 -41.40 -35.73 -2.00
N SER A 30 -42.06 -36.87 -2.26
CA SER A 30 -42.15 -37.96 -1.28
C SER A 30 -40.78 -38.58 -1.04
N GLU A 31 -40.02 -38.83 -2.11
CA GLU A 31 -38.69 -39.43 -2.04
C GLU A 31 -37.70 -38.53 -1.29
N ILE A 32 -37.77 -37.20 -1.46
CA ILE A 32 -36.94 -36.25 -0.68
C ILE A 32 -37.20 -36.37 0.82
N VAL A 33 -38.47 -36.51 1.24
CA VAL A 33 -38.82 -36.70 2.65
C VAL A 33 -38.28 -38.04 3.17
N GLU A 34 -38.42 -39.10 2.37
CA GLU A 34 -37.94 -40.44 2.71
C GLU A 34 -36.41 -40.52 2.83
N ILE A 35 -35.68 -39.92 1.89
CA ILE A 35 -34.21 -39.78 1.93
C ILE A 35 -33.80 -38.96 3.16
N SER A 36 -34.50 -37.86 3.45
CA SER A 36 -34.21 -37.01 4.61
C SER A 36 -34.35 -37.77 5.93
N GLN A 37 -35.40 -38.58 6.05
CA GLN A 37 -35.63 -39.41 7.23
C GLN A 37 -34.58 -40.51 7.36
N ALA A 38 -34.27 -41.22 6.27
CA ALA A 38 -33.23 -42.24 6.27
C ALA A 38 -31.85 -41.67 6.64
N LEU A 39 -31.50 -40.46 6.15
CA LEU A 39 -30.27 -39.78 6.52
C LEU A 39 -30.26 -39.40 8.00
N LEU A 40 -31.39 -38.93 8.54
CA LEU A 40 -31.51 -38.62 9.97
C LEU A 40 -31.31 -39.88 10.83
N ASP A 41 -31.87 -41.01 10.41
CA ASP A 41 -31.83 -42.27 11.14
C ASP A 41 -30.41 -42.86 11.19
N ILE A 42 -29.66 -42.82 10.08
CA ILE A 42 -28.29 -43.35 10.03
C ILE A 42 -27.24 -42.40 10.65
N SER A 43 -27.51 -41.09 10.67
CA SER A 43 -26.55 -40.06 11.11
C SER A 43 -26.82 -39.56 12.53
N HIS A 44 -28.00 -39.83 13.09
CA HIS A 44 -28.56 -39.17 14.27
C HIS A 44 -28.50 -37.62 14.20
N GLY A 45 -28.55 -37.07 12.98
CA GLY A 45 -28.49 -35.64 12.73
C GLY A 45 -27.09 -35.04 12.75
N TYR A 46 -26.02 -35.85 12.74
CA TYR A 46 -24.65 -35.33 12.72
C TYR A 46 -24.30 -34.71 11.35
N PRO A 47 -24.03 -33.40 11.24
CA PRO A 47 -23.92 -32.71 9.96
C PRO A 47 -22.87 -33.27 9.01
N LEU A 48 -21.66 -33.58 9.51
CA LEU A 48 -20.58 -34.09 8.65
C LEU A 48 -20.86 -35.49 8.12
N HIS A 49 -21.54 -36.33 8.90
CA HIS A 49 -21.92 -37.67 8.45
C HIS A 49 -22.90 -37.59 7.29
N ILE A 50 -23.88 -36.69 7.38
CA ILE A 50 -24.84 -36.41 6.31
C ILE A 50 -24.12 -35.92 5.05
N LEU A 51 -23.17 -34.99 5.19
CA LEU A 51 -22.40 -34.47 4.06
C LEU A 51 -21.55 -35.56 3.38
N TYR A 52 -20.80 -36.36 4.16
CA TYR A 52 -20.04 -37.48 3.61
C TYR A 52 -20.92 -38.52 2.92
N SER A 53 -22.09 -38.79 3.48
CA SER A 53 -23.08 -39.71 2.94
C SER A 53 -23.61 -39.21 1.59
N LEU A 54 -24.02 -37.94 1.52
CA LEU A 54 -24.49 -37.30 0.28
C LEU A 54 -23.41 -37.29 -0.80
N ASN A 55 -22.18 -36.88 -0.46
CA ASN A 55 -21.06 -36.89 -1.40
C ASN A 55 -20.76 -38.31 -1.92
N SER A 56 -20.82 -39.32 -1.04
CA SER A 56 -20.59 -40.71 -1.43
C SER A 56 -21.67 -41.23 -2.39
N LEU A 57 -22.93 -40.84 -2.16
CA LEU A 57 -24.05 -41.23 -3.02
C LEU A 57 -24.00 -40.54 -4.39
N GLN A 58 -23.68 -39.24 -4.43
CA GLN A 58 -23.49 -38.49 -5.68
C GLN A 58 -22.40 -39.08 -6.57
N LEU A 59 -21.32 -39.59 -5.97
CA LEU A 59 -20.22 -40.20 -6.73
C LEU A 59 -20.53 -41.61 -7.26
N LYS A 60 -21.50 -42.32 -6.67
CA LYS A 60 -21.79 -43.74 -6.98
C LYS A 60 -23.02 -43.93 -7.85
N ASN A 61 -24.03 -43.06 -7.72
CA ASN A 61 -25.35 -43.27 -8.31
C ASN A 61 -25.84 -42.02 -9.03
N ASP A 62 -26.30 -42.20 -10.27
CA ASP A 62 -26.92 -41.13 -11.06
C ASP A 62 -28.30 -40.70 -10.52
N LYS A 63 -28.99 -41.58 -9.77
CA LYS A 63 -30.25 -41.27 -9.08
C LYS A 63 -30.29 -41.92 -7.70
N ILE A 64 -30.65 -41.15 -6.68
CA ILE A 64 -30.64 -41.58 -5.27
C ILE A 64 -32.07 -41.88 -4.80
N ASN A 65 -32.20 -42.92 -3.98
CA ASN A 65 -33.44 -43.28 -3.29
C ASN A 65 -33.17 -43.60 -1.81
N LYS A 66 -34.24 -43.78 -1.04
CA LYS A 66 -34.20 -44.16 0.37
C LYS A 66 -33.31 -45.39 0.66
N TYR A 67 -33.44 -46.46 -0.14
CA TYR A 67 -32.72 -47.71 0.10
C TYR A 67 -31.20 -47.57 -0.08
N ASP A 68 -30.75 -46.65 -0.91
CA ASP A 68 -29.32 -46.38 -1.09
C ASP A 68 -28.72 -45.66 0.12
N VAL A 69 -29.52 -44.82 0.80
CA VAL A 69 -29.16 -44.21 2.09
C VAL A 69 -29.10 -45.28 3.18
N GLU A 70 -30.08 -46.18 3.27
CA GLU A 70 -30.12 -47.23 4.30
C GLU A 70 -28.95 -48.22 4.23
N LYS A 71 -28.28 -48.34 3.06
CA LYS A 71 -27.07 -49.16 2.89
C LYS A 71 -25.79 -48.50 3.42
N LEU A 72 -25.84 -47.21 3.74
CA LEU A 72 -24.68 -46.47 4.23
C LEU A 72 -24.36 -46.83 5.69
N PRO A 73 -23.12 -46.55 6.14
CA PRO A 73 -22.74 -46.84 7.51
C PRO A 73 -23.50 -45.98 8.50
N THR A 74 -24.10 -46.61 9.51
CA THR A 74 -24.66 -45.90 10.66
C THR A 74 -23.56 -45.24 11.49
N CYS A 75 -23.86 -44.09 12.09
CA CYS A 75 -23.02 -43.42 13.08
C CYS A 75 -23.50 -43.82 14.48
N PRO A 76 -22.91 -44.84 15.14
CA PRO A 76 -23.40 -45.29 16.45
C PRO A 76 -23.27 -44.16 17.47
N ASP A 77 -24.33 -43.93 18.24
CA ASP A 77 -24.39 -42.94 19.33
C ASP A 77 -24.11 -41.47 18.93
N GLY A 78 -24.09 -41.16 17.63
CA GLY A 78 -23.77 -39.83 17.12
C GLY A 78 -22.28 -39.44 17.25
N ASP A 79 -21.39 -40.42 17.47
CA ASP A 79 -19.94 -40.17 17.54
C ASP A 79 -19.27 -40.30 16.17
N ILE A 80 -18.76 -39.16 15.67
CA ILE A 80 -18.05 -39.10 14.39
C ILE A 80 -16.75 -39.93 14.39
N HIS A 81 -16.14 -40.18 15.55
CA HIS A 81 -14.95 -41.03 15.64
C HIS A 81 -15.28 -42.49 15.37
N ALA A 82 -16.44 -42.98 15.82
CA ALA A 82 -16.91 -44.33 15.50
C ALA A 82 -17.19 -44.49 13.99
N TYR A 83 -17.73 -43.45 13.36
CA TYR A 83 -17.89 -43.41 11.91
C TYR A 83 -16.54 -43.41 11.17
N TYR A 84 -15.57 -42.60 11.60
CA TYR A 84 -14.23 -42.61 11.00
C TYR A 84 -13.53 -43.95 11.18
N GLU A 85 -13.69 -44.64 12.30
CA GLU A 85 -13.12 -45.98 12.49
C GLU A 85 -13.77 -46.99 11.56
N TYR A 86 -15.09 -46.95 11.40
CA TYR A 86 -15.78 -47.82 10.47
C TYR A 86 -15.30 -47.61 9.03
N LEU A 87 -15.19 -46.35 8.58
CA LEU A 87 -14.65 -46.01 7.27
C LEU A 87 -13.22 -46.53 7.14
N TRP A 88 -12.37 -46.24 8.12
CA TRP A 88 -10.96 -46.63 8.13
C TRP A 88 -10.79 -48.15 7.98
N VAL A 89 -11.56 -48.97 8.69
CA VAL A 89 -11.46 -50.44 8.62
C VAL A 89 -11.85 -50.98 7.24
N LYS A 90 -12.79 -50.34 6.55
CA LYS A 90 -13.27 -50.77 5.22
C LYS A 90 -12.36 -50.44 4.06
N LEU A 91 -11.51 -49.43 4.19
CA LEU A 91 -10.62 -48.98 3.11
C LEU A 91 -9.55 -50.03 2.81
N SER A 92 -9.19 -50.15 1.53
CA SER A 92 -8.02 -50.92 1.10
C SER A 92 -6.72 -50.33 1.71
N GLU A 93 -5.68 -51.14 1.85
CA GLU A 93 -4.39 -50.67 2.40
C GLU A 93 -3.79 -49.53 1.56
N SER A 94 -3.95 -49.59 0.23
CA SER A 94 -3.53 -48.51 -0.67
C SER A 94 -4.37 -47.24 -0.46
N ALA A 95 -5.68 -47.35 -0.23
CA ALA A 95 -6.53 -46.20 0.08
C ALA A 95 -6.19 -45.56 1.44
N LYS A 96 -5.89 -46.38 2.45
CA LYS A 96 -5.36 -45.93 3.75
C LYS A 96 -4.04 -45.19 3.58
N GLU A 97 -3.13 -45.72 2.78
CA GLU A 97 -1.83 -45.09 2.52
C GLU A 97 -1.99 -43.73 1.84
N ILE A 98 -2.88 -43.59 0.86
CA ILE A 98 -3.19 -42.30 0.23
C ILE A 98 -3.74 -41.32 1.25
N LEU A 99 -4.70 -41.72 2.10
CA LEU A 99 -5.23 -40.84 3.16
C LEU A 99 -4.15 -40.42 4.16
N LEU A 100 -3.27 -41.34 4.57
CA LEU A 100 -2.16 -41.02 5.46
C LEU A 100 -1.17 -40.07 4.78
N LEU A 101 -0.91 -40.23 3.48
CA LEU A 101 -0.06 -39.32 2.70
C LEU A 101 -0.65 -37.91 2.64
N ILE A 102 -1.95 -37.79 2.34
CA ILE A 102 -2.64 -36.49 2.34
C ILE A 102 -2.66 -35.90 3.75
N ALA A 103 -2.91 -36.69 4.79
CA ALA A 103 -2.90 -36.22 6.18
C ALA A 103 -1.50 -35.85 6.69
N ASN A 104 -0.45 -36.47 6.15
CA ASN A 104 0.94 -36.17 6.50
C ASN A 104 1.43 -34.89 5.83
N ALA A 105 0.94 -34.58 4.62
CA ALA A 105 1.22 -33.31 3.98
C ALA A 105 0.56 -32.18 4.78
N ASP A 106 1.35 -31.17 5.16
CA ASP A 106 0.83 -29.94 5.75
C ASP A 106 0.35 -28.94 4.66
N PHE A 107 0.07 -29.45 3.45
CA PHE A 107 -0.34 -28.70 2.26
C PHE A 107 -1.39 -29.44 1.42
N SER A 108 -2.12 -28.69 0.60
CA SER A 108 -3.08 -29.22 -0.37
C SER A 108 -2.36 -29.75 -1.60
N TRP A 109 -2.66 -30.97 -2.04
CA TRP A 109 -2.01 -31.53 -3.25
C TRP A 109 -2.57 -30.87 -4.51
N PRO A 110 -1.77 -30.55 -5.55
CA PRO A 110 -2.25 -29.79 -6.71
C PRO A 110 -3.47 -30.44 -7.38
N ASP A 111 -3.38 -31.74 -7.65
CA ASP A 111 -4.46 -32.52 -8.24
C ASP A 111 -4.24 -34.03 -8.01
N LYS A 112 -5.17 -34.83 -8.55
CA LYS A 112 -5.12 -36.29 -8.51
C LYS A 112 -3.90 -36.86 -9.22
N THR A 113 -3.40 -36.22 -10.28
CA THR A 113 -2.23 -36.67 -11.04
C THR A 113 -0.96 -36.57 -10.20
N HIS A 114 -0.80 -35.47 -9.47
CA HIS A 114 0.36 -35.25 -8.60
C HIS A 114 0.40 -36.23 -7.42
N LEU A 115 -0.76 -36.56 -6.84
CA LEU A 115 -0.87 -37.67 -5.88
C LEU A 115 -0.52 -39.02 -6.53
N GLY A 116 -0.93 -39.24 -7.78
CA GLY A 116 -0.62 -40.45 -8.53
C GLY A 116 0.89 -40.67 -8.72
N TYR A 117 1.68 -39.61 -8.93
CA TYR A 117 3.14 -39.70 -9.07
C TYR A 117 3.85 -40.22 -7.81
N CYS A 118 3.23 -40.11 -6.64
CA CYS A 118 3.75 -40.67 -5.39
C CYS A 118 3.64 -42.20 -5.33
N LEU A 119 2.92 -42.82 -6.25
CA LEU A 119 2.62 -44.25 -6.25
C LEU A 119 3.10 -44.91 -7.55
N HIS A 120 3.53 -46.16 -7.46
CA HIS A 120 4.14 -46.86 -8.60
C HIS A 120 3.14 -47.42 -9.62
N ASP A 121 1.88 -47.65 -9.23
CA ASP A 121 0.85 -48.25 -10.08
C ASP A 121 -0.37 -47.33 -10.22
N SER A 122 -0.58 -46.82 -11.43
CA SER A 122 -1.66 -45.88 -11.75
C SER A 122 -3.06 -46.49 -11.63
N LEU A 123 -3.23 -47.78 -11.96
CA LEU A 123 -4.53 -48.45 -11.89
C LEU A 123 -4.94 -48.69 -10.44
N ILE A 124 -4.00 -49.15 -9.60
CA ILE A 124 -4.21 -49.32 -8.17
C ILE A 124 -4.55 -47.97 -7.53
N PHE A 125 -3.84 -46.90 -7.90
CA PHE A 125 -4.14 -45.55 -7.42
C PHE A 125 -5.55 -45.09 -7.79
N GLN A 126 -5.99 -45.24 -9.05
CA GLN A 126 -7.32 -44.82 -9.48
C GLN A 126 -8.43 -45.49 -8.67
N ASN A 127 -8.32 -46.81 -8.49
CA ASN A 127 -9.27 -47.59 -7.69
C ASN A 127 -9.24 -47.15 -6.22
N SER A 128 -8.05 -47.04 -5.62
CA SER A 128 -7.89 -46.68 -4.21
C SER A 128 -8.33 -45.24 -3.91
N PHE A 129 -8.08 -44.31 -4.83
CA PHE A 129 -8.51 -42.91 -4.70
C PHE A 129 -10.04 -42.79 -4.78
N SER A 130 -10.70 -43.60 -5.62
CA SER A 130 -12.17 -43.62 -5.71
C SER A 130 -12.83 -44.02 -4.39
N GLU A 131 -12.18 -44.88 -3.59
CA GLU A 131 -12.68 -45.26 -2.26
C GLU A 131 -12.72 -44.08 -1.29
N ILE A 132 -11.79 -43.11 -1.43
CA ILE A 132 -11.61 -41.99 -0.50
C ILE A 132 -12.10 -40.65 -1.05
N GLN A 133 -12.52 -40.60 -2.31
CA GLN A 133 -12.89 -39.36 -3.00
C GLN A 133 -13.99 -38.57 -2.25
N HIS A 134 -14.94 -39.26 -1.64
CA HIS A 134 -16.00 -38.64 -0.84
C HIS A 134 -15.52 -37.99 0.47
N LEU A 135 -14.28 -38.27 0.91
CA LEU A 135 -13.67 -37.74 2.14
C LEU A 135 -12.78 -36.51 1.89
N VAL A 136 -12.50 -36.22 0.63
CA VAL A 136 -11.68 -35.09 0.19
C VAL A 136 -12.50 -34.17 -0.69
N GLU A 137 -12.08 -32.91 -0.77
CA GLU A 137 -12.70 -31.88 -1.59
C GLU A 137 -11.66 -31.41 -2.61
N GLN A 138 -12.06 -31.35 -3.89
CA GLN A 138 -11.23 -30.82 -4.95
C GLN A 138 -11.56 -29.35 -5.16
N ARG A 139 -10.66 -28.48 -4.70
CA ARG A 139 -10.78 -27.02 -4.82
C ARG A 139 -9.85 -26.50 -5.91
N LEU A 140 -9.94 -25.21 -6.25
CA LEU A 140 -9.09 -24.58 -7.27
C LEU A 140 -7.60 -24.59 -6.88
N SER A 141 -7.31 -24.46 -5.59
CA SER A 141 -5.97 -24.51 -4.98
C SER A 141 -5.49 -25.93 -4.66
N GLY A 142 -6.28 -26.95 -4.99
CA GLY A 142 -5.92 -28.35 -4.87
C GLY A 142 -6.82 -29.17 -3.96
N ILE A 143 -6.38 -30.39 -3.70
CA ILE A 143 -7.10 -31.40 -2.92
C ILE A 143 -6.93 -31.11 -1.44
N ASN A 144 -8.05 -30.87 -0.79
CA ASN A 144 -8.15 -30.58 0.64
C ASN A 144 -8.96 -31.67 1.36
N PRO A 145 -8.77 -31.87 2.67
CA PRO A 145 -9.75 -32.62 3.45
C PRO A 145 -11.09 -31.89 3.41
N PHE A 146 -12.18 -32.64 3.26
CA PHE A 146 -13.51 -32.06 3.39
C PHE A 146 -13.74 -31.46 4.79
N HIS A 147 -13.17 -32.07 5.83
CA HIS A 147 -13.17 -31.52 7.18
C HIS A 147 -11.90 -31.90 7.96
N SER A 148 -11.33 -30.94 8.70
CA SER A 148 -10.06 -31.08 9.43
C SER A 148 -10.07 -32.18 10.51
N SER A 149 -11.25 -32.48 11.09
CA SER A 149 -11.39 -33.52 12.12
C SER A 149 -10.95 -34.92 11.68
N LEU A 150 -11.11 -35.24 10.39
CA LEU A 150 -10.68 -36.53 9.84
C LEU A 150 -9.16 -36.69 9.96
N PHE A 151 -8.41 -35.63 9.64
CA PHE A 151 -6.94 -35.69 9.71
C PHE A 151 -6.44 -35.64 11.15
N VAL A 152 -7.10 -34.90 12.04
CA VAL A 152 -6.82 -34.97 13.49
C VAL A 152 -7.02 -36.39 14.00
N TYR A 153 -8.05 -37.10 13.54
CA TYR A 153 -8.29 -38.49 13.87
C TYR A 153 -7.18 -39.41 13.34
N LEU A 154 -6.80 -39.28 12.06
CA LEU A 154 -5.72 -40.08 11.45
C LEU A 154 -4.36 -39.85 12.13
N LYS A 155 -4.00 -38.59 12.42
CA LYS A 155 -2.74 -38.21 13.07
C LYS A 155 -2.59 -38.78 14.49
N ARG A 156 -3.69 -39.17 15.15
CA ARG A 156 -3.69 -39.81 16.49
C ARG A 156 -3.46 -41.33 16.45
N LYS A 157 -3.54 -41.98 15.30
CA LYS A 157 -3.33 -43.43 15.18
C LYS A 157 -1.84 -43.78 15.22
N ASP A 158 -1.49 -44.88 15.88
CA ASP A 158 -0.11 -45.39 15.95
C ASP A 158 0.49 -45.65 14.55
N VAL A 159 -0.35 -46.12 13.61
CA VAL A 159 0.04 -46.36 12.21
C VAL A 159 0.55 -45.07 11.54
N PHE A 160 -0.03 -43.91 11.85
CA PHE A 160 0.45 -42.63 11.32
C PHE A 160 1.86 -42.32 11.86
N ALA A 161 2.06 -42.43 13.17
CA ALA A 161 3.36 -42.17 13.79
C ALA A 161 4.47 -43.08 13.23
N GLN A 162 4.16 -44.36 12.97
CA GLN A 162 5.11 -45.33 12.39
C GLN A 162 5.41 -45.09 10.91
N SER A 163 4.47 -44.49 10.16
CA SER A 163 4.60 -44.26 8.71
C SER A 163 5.16 -42.89 8.34
N ARG A 164 5.21 -41.94 9.29
CA ARG A 164 5.59 -40.53 9.05
C ARG A 164 6.89 -40.34 8.26
N ASP A 165 7.98 -40.99 8.66
CA ASP A 165 9.27 -40.86 7.97
C ASP A 165 9.22 -41.39 6.53
N ARG A 166 8.49 -42.50 6.31
CA ARG A 166 8.27 -43.06 4.97
C ARG A 166 7.46 -42.09 4.10
N LEU A 167 6.37 -41.55 4.64
CA LEU A 167 5.50 -40.60 3.93
C LEU A 167 6.25 -39.30 3.59
N ASN A 168 7.06 -38.77 4.50
CA ASN A 168 7.91 -37.61 4.23
C ASN A 168 8.92 -37.87 3.09
N ARG A 169 9.51 -39.07 3.00
CA ARG A 169 10.40 -39.43 1.88
C ARG A 169 9.66 -39.52 0.55
N ILE A 170 8.41 -40.01 0.56
CA ILE A 170 7.56 -40.02 -0.65
C ILE A 170 7.28 -38.58 -1.09
N SER A 171 6.83 -37.72 -0.17
CA SER A 171 6.59 -36.31 -0.46
C SER A 171 7.86 -35.58 -0.91
N GLN A 172 9.02 -35.84 -0.31
CA GLN A 172 10.31 -35.27 -0.74
C GLN A 172 10.67 -35.68 -2.17
N THR A 173 10.49 -36.97 -2.51
CA THR A 173 10.75 -37.46 -3.86
C THR A 173 9.88 -36.73 -4.86
N TRP A 174 8.59 -36.57 -4.57
CA TRP A 174 7.65 -35.81 -5.39
C TRP A 174 8.05 -34.33 -5.51
N ILE A 175 8.36 -33.65 -4.40
CA ILE A 175 8.80 -32.24 -4.40
C ILE A 175 9.98 -32.03 -5.35
N ASN A 176 10.96 -32.93 -5.31
CA ASN A 176 12.18 -32.79 -6.07
C ASN A 176 12.03 -33.08 -7.57
N THR A 177 10.94 -33.74 -7.98
CA THR A 177 10.82 -34.30 -9.33
C THR A 177 9.60 -33.82 -10.11
N HIS A 178 8.47 -33.57 -9.45
CA HIS A 178 7.19 -33.29 -10.11
C HIS A 178 6.43 -32.09 -9.52
N ALA A 179 6.81 -31.57 -8.35
CA ALA A 179 6.05 -30.49 -7.73
C ALA A 179 6.17 -29.17 -8.51
N PRO A 180 5.06 -28.44 -8.68
CA PRO A 180 5.11 -27.08 -9.21
C PRO A 180 5.83 -26.12 -8.27
N GLU A 181 6.18 -24.94 -8.78
CA GLU A 181 7.04 -23.96 -8.10
C GLU A 181 6.54 -23.60 -6.70
N TYR A 182 5.25 -23.30 -6.55
CA TYR A 182 4.64 -22.98 -5.26
C TYR A 182 4.92 -24.02 -4.17
N TRP A 183 4.68 -25.30 -4.48
CA TRP A 183 4.82 -26.38 -3.49
C TRP A 183 6.27 -26.62 -3.12
N LYS A 184 7.17 -26.48 -4.09
CA LYS A 184 8.60 -26.53 -3.83
C LYS A 184 9.02 -25.40 -2.90
N TRP A 185 8.65 -24.16 -3.23
CA TRP A 185 8.90 -22.98 -2.41
C TRP A 185 8.39 -23.13 -0.98
N GLY A 186 7.15 -23.61 -0.82
CA GLY A 186 6.49 -23.64 0.49
C GLY A 186 6.95 -24.78 1.40
N TRP A 187 7.26 -25.95 0.82
CA TRP A 187 7.30 -27.19 1.59
C TRP A 187 8.61 -27.98 1.49
N GLU A 188 9.49 -27.70 0.52
CA GLU A 188 10.77 -28.41 0.37
C GLU A 188 11.58 -28.36 1.67
N TRP A 189 11.79 -27.16 2.21
CA TRP A 189 12.57 -26.96 3.44
C TRP A 189 11.93 -27.57 4.68
N ILE A 190 10.59 -27.57 4.75
CA ILE A 190 9.85 -28.15 5.88
C ILE A 190 9.99 -29.67 5.87
N ILE A 191 9.87 -30.30 4.69
CA ILE A 191 10.03 -31.75 4.56
C ILE A 191 11.46 -32.17 4.84
N GLU A 192 12.46 -31.43 4.35
CA GLU A 192 13.86 -31.68 4.70
C GLU A 192 14.13 -31.56 6.20
N ALA A 193 13.55 -30.54 6.84
CA ALA A 193 13.66 -30.35 8.29
C ALA A 193 13.04 -31.51 9.07
N ASN A 194 11.87 -32.00 8.62
CA ASN A 194 11.21 -33.18 9.19
C ASN A 194 12.07 -34.46 9.03
N LEU A 195 12.88 -34.56 7.97
CA LEU A 195 13.83 -35.65 7.74
C LEU A 195 15.19 -35.44 8.44
N GLY A 196 15.34 -34.36 9.21
CA GLY A 196 16.50 -34.05 10.05
C GLY A 196 17.39 -32.90 9.55
N ASN A 197 17.27 -32.50 8.28
CA ASN A 197 18.05 -31.42 7.69
C ASN A 197 17.32 -30.07 7.75
N ALA A 198 17.46 -29.34 8.85
CA ALA A 198 16.84 -28.02 8.99
C ALA A 198 17.69 -26.85 8.45
N ALA A 199 18.90 -27.11 7.93
CA ALA A 199 19.79 -26.04 7.50
C ALA A 199 19.20 -25.15 6.37
N PRO A 200 18.56 -25.71 5.32
CA PRO A 200 17.92 -24.91 4.28
C PRO A 200 16.80 -24.02 4.80
N LEU A 201 15.98 -24.53 5.72
CA LEU A 201 14.89 -23.76 6.34
C LEU A 201 15.43 -22.55 7.13
N LEU A 202 16.42 -22.79 7.99
CA LEU A 202 16.98 -21.75 8.84
C LEU A 202 17.77 -20.71 8.04
N GLN A 203 18.56 -21.13 7.06
CA GLN A 203 19.41 -20.22 6.26
C GLN A 203 18.65 -19.56 5.11
N GLY A 204 17.66 -20.23 4.54
CA GLY A 204 16.90 -19.79 3.37
C GLY A 204 15.82 -18.76 3.67
N THR A 205 15.30 -18.72 4.90
CA THR A 205 14.29 -17.76 5.37
C THR A 205 14.90 -16.38 5.62
N THR A 206 15.34 -15.73 4.54
CA THR A 206 15.99 -14.42 4.52
C THR A 206 14.99 -13.29 4.24
N ARG A 207 15.46 -12.04 4.36
CA ARG A 207 14.68 -10.87 3.93
C ARG A 207 14.34 -10.94 2.45
N ASP A 208 15.30 -11.32 1.62
CA ASP A 208 15.12 -11.35 0.16
C ASP A 208 14.11 -12.44 -0.22
N TRP A 209 14.16 -13.60 0.45
CA TRP A 209 13.12 -14.63 0.31
C TRP A 209 11.73 -14.10 0.67
N LEU A 210 11.59 -13.36 1.77
CA LEU A 210 10.33 -12.75 2.19
C LEU A 210 9.82 -11.74 1.14
N VAL A 211 10.68 -10.83 0.68
CA VAL A 211 10.34 -9.85 -0.37
C VAL A 211 9.83 -10.55 -1.64
N GLN A 212 10.57 -11.54 -2.12
CA GLN A 212 10.20 -12.30 -3.32
C GLN A 212 8.89 -13.09 -3.12
N SER A 213 8.65 -13.61 -1.92
CA SER A 213 7.40 -14.31 -1.58
C SER A 213 6.19 -13.38 -1.59
N LEU A 214 6.36 -12.14 -1.11
CA LEU A 214 5.32 -11.11 -1.18
C LEU A 214 5.03 -10.72 -2.64
N CYS A 215 6.06 -10.48 -3.45
CA CYS A 215 5.89 -10.10 -4.86
C CYS A 215 5.21 -11.20 -5.71
N LYS A 216 5.33 -12.47 -5.32
CA LYS A 216 4.60 -13.60 -5.95
C LYS A 216 3.13 -13.69 -5.53
N GLY A 217 2.67 -12.85 -4.61
CA GLY A 217 1.28 -12.85 -4.13
C GLY A 217 0.92 -14.09 -3.30
N TYR A 218 1.91 -14.78 -2.71
CA TYR A 218 1.66 -15.96 -1.88
C TYR A 218 0.89 -15.60 -0.59
N PRO A 219 0.05 -16.52 -0.06
CA PRO A 219 -0.72 -16.26 1.16
C PRO A 219 0.18 -15.94 2.34
N LEU A 220 -0.12 -14.85 3.06
CA LEU A 220 0.70 -14.37 4.19
C LEU A 220 0.77 -15.43 5.30
N GLU A 221 -0.32 -16.17 5.51
CA GLU A 221 -0.44 -17.25 6.48
C GLU A 221 0.53 -18.40 6.18
N HIS A 222 0.81 -18.66 4.90
CA HIS A 222 1.74 -19.71 4.49
C HIS A 222 3.19 -19.26 4.68
N ILE A 223 3.50 -17.98 4.40
CA ILE A 223 4.81 -17.39 4.73
C ILE A 223 5.03 -17.41 6.25
N GLU A 224 4.01 -17.03 7.02
CA GLU A 224 4.06 -17.04 8.48
C GLU A 224 4.25 -18.46 9.03
N HIS A 225 3.59 -19.46 8.42
CA HIS A 225 3.75 -20.86 8.79
C HIS A 225 5.20 -21.35 8.65
N ILE A 226 5.89 -20.97 7.56
CA ILE A 226 7.31 -21.29 7.35
C ILE A 226 8.16 -20.66 8.45
N PHE A 227 7.92 -19.39 8.79
CA PHE A 227 8.60 -18.73 9.93
C PHE A 227 8.32 -19.43 11.26
N ASN A 228 7.06 -19.82 11.53
CA ASN A 228 6.66 -20.51 12.76
C ASN A 228 7.44 -21.83 12.95
N ILE A 229 7.62 -22.61 11.88
CA ILE A 229 8.39 -23.85 11.93
C ILE A 229 9.88 -23.56 12.15
N ALA A 230 10.44 -22.58 11.44
CA ALA A 230 11.83 -22.16 11.59
C ALA A 230 12.13 -21.68 13.02
N GLU A 231 11.27 -20.82 13.60
CA GLU A 231 11.36 -20.34 14.98
C GLU A 231 11.35 -21.50 15.98
N ARG A 232 10.40 -22.43 15.83
CA ARG A 232 10.31 -23.60 16.72
C ARG A 232 11.59 -24.42 16.70
N ILE A 233 12.11 -24.74 15.52
CA ILE A 233 13.34 -25.52 15.39
C ILE A 233 14.55 -24.78 15.95
N ALA A 234 14.68 -23.48 15.69
CA ALA A 234 15.75 -22.67 16.24
C ALA A 234 15.71 -22.65 17.78
N PHE A 235 14.52 -22.52 18.36
CA PHE A 235 14.31 -22.58 19.81
C PHE A 235 14.67 -23.95 20.40
N GLU A 236 14.14 -25.04 19.83
CA GLU A 236 14.42 -26.41 20.28
C GLU A 236 15.92 -26.76 20.22
N ARG A 237 16.63 -26.21 19.23
CA ARG A 237 18.09 -26.38 19.07
C ARG A 237 18.92 -25.34 19.85
N SER A 238 18.29 -24.48 20.64
CA SER A 238 18.95 -23.38 21.39
C SER A 238 19.77 -22.41 20.53
N LEU A 239 19.35 -22.19 19.28
CA LEU A 239 19.97 -21.26 18.33
C LEU A 239 19.39 -19.85 18.50
N TYR A 240 19.62 -19.22 19.66
CA TYR A 240 18.99 -17.94 20.01
C TYR A 240 19.26 -16.77 19.04
N PRO A 241 20.47 -16.58 18.49
CA PRO A 241 20.70 -15.51 17.51
C PRO A 241 19.85 -15.69 16.25
N GLU A 242 19.71 -16.94 15.81
CA GLU A 242 18.91 -17.30 14.64
C GLU A 242 17.41 -17.12 14.92
N LEU A 243 16.96 -17.54 16.11
CA LEU A 243 15.59 -17.32 16.57
C LEU A 243 15.23 -15.82 16.56
N LEU A 244 16.11 -14.95 17.06
CA LEU A 244 15.88 -13.50 17.05
C LEU A 244 15.79 -12.94 15.62
N ARG A 245 16.70 -13.37 14.73
CA ARG A 245 16.70 -12.99 13.31
C ARG A 245 15.37 -13.35 12.64
N LEU A 246 14.91 -14.59 12.83
CA LEU A 246 13.64 -15.10 12.30
C LEU A 246 12.46 -14.31 12.88
N ARG A 247 12.46 -14.06 14.19
CA ARG A 247 11.39 -13.33 14.88
C ARG A 247 11.23 -11.92 14.34
N ILE A 248 12.34 -11.21 14.14
CA ILE A 248 12.32 -9.84 13.60
C ILE A 248 11.75 -9.84 12.17
N LEU A 249 12.14 -10.78 11.32
CA LEU A 249 11.60 -10.89 9.95
C LEU A 249 10.11 -11.24 9.96
N LYS A 250 9.68 -12.16 10.83
CA LYS A 250 8.26 -12.49 10.98
C LYS A 250 7.45 -11.29 11.47
N MET A 251 7.96 -10.52 12.44
CA MET A 251 7.28 -9.30 12.87
C MET A 251 7.14 -8.28 11.73
N ARG A 252 8.14 -8.17 10.84
CA ARG A 252 8.07 -7.34 9.64
C ARG A 252 7.03 -7.86 8.63
N LEU A 253 6.91 -9.18 8.46
CA LEU A 253 5.82 -9.76 7.66
C LEU A 253 4.44 -9.41 8.22
N LEU A 254 4.26 -9.46 9.54
CA LEU A 254 2.97 -9.18 10.17
C LEU A 254 2.62 -7.69 10.15
N ASN A 255 3.61 -6.83 10.41
CA ASN A 255 3.40 -5.39 10.53
C ASN A 255 3.50 -4.64 9.19
N GLY A 256 4.27 -5.14 8.24
CA GLY A 256 4.54 -4.49 6.95
C GLY A 256 3.27 -4.21 6.16
N PRO A 257 2.51 -5.24 5.76
CA PRO A 257 1.23 -5.10 5.06
C PRO A 257 0.24 -4.18 5.78
N GLN A 258 0.18 -4.24 7.11
CA GLN A 258 -0.82 -3.50 7.89
C GLN A 258 -0.46 -2.03 8.13
N PHE A 259 0.82 -1.72 8.34
CA PHE A 259 1.25 -0.40 8.85
C PHE A 259 2.19 0.36 7.92
N GLN A 260 2.81 -0.29 6.92
CA GLN A 260 3.69 0.37 5.95
C GLN A 260 2.99 0.72 4.65
N ILE A 261 2.02 -0.10 4.24
CA ILE A 261 1.29 0.07 2.99
C ILE A 261 -0.11 0.57 3.32
N GLN A 262 -0.50 1.71 2.75
CA GLN A 262 -1.80 2.33 3.01
C GLN A 262 -2.95 1.45 2.51
N ASN A 263 -2.78 0.85 1.33
CA ASN A 263 -3.72 -0.11 0.76
C ASN A 263 -2.98 -1.36 0.27
N PHE A 264 -2.88 -2.38 1.12
CA PHE A 264 -2.20 -3.63 0.78
C PHE A 264 -2.86 -4.37 -0.39
N SER A 265 -4.16 -4.15 -0.61
CA SER A 265 -4.91 -4.71 -1.73
C SER A 265 -4.30 -4.28 -3.07
N ASP A 266 -3.88 -3.02 -3.19
CA ASP A 266 -3.22 -2.53 -4.41
C ASP A 266 -1.87 -3.24 -4.66
N PHE A 267 -1.12 -3.52 -3.59
CA PHE A 267 0.11 -4.31 -3.67
C PHE A 267 -0.19 -5.74 -4.16
N LEU A 268 -1.24 -6.35 -3.64
CA LEU A 268 -1.67 -7.67 -4.06
C LEU A 268 -2.11 -7.69 -5.52
N ASP A 269 -2.91 -6.72 -5.96
CA ASP A 269 -3.36 -6.62 -7.35
C ASP A 269 -2.17 -6.52 -8.31
N CYS A 270 -1.17 -5.71 -7.97
CA CYS A 270 0.08 -5.64 -8.73
C CYS A 270 0.81 -6.98 -8.73
N SER A 271 0.96 -7.63 -7.57
CA SER A 271 1.62 -8.93 -7.41
C SER A 271 0.97 -10.01 -8.29
N LEU A 272 -0.36 -10.09 -8.28
CA LEU A 272 -1.13 -11.04 -9.07
C LEU A 272 -1.08 -10.72 -10.58
N SER A 273 -0.96 -9.44 -10.94
CA SER A 273 -0.83 -9.01 -12.34
C SER A 273 0.53 -9.40 -12.96
N ILE A 274 1.60 -9.45 -12.16
CA ILE A 274 2.95 -9.76 -12.64
C ILE A 274 3.37 -11.22 -12.41
N SER A 275 2.75 -11.91 -11.45
CA SER A 275 3.15 -13.27 -11.07
C SER A 275 2.79 -14.26 -12.17
N GLN A 276 3.73 -15.16 -12.50
CA GLN A 276 3.46 -16.30 -13.38
C GLN A 276 2.81 -17.47 -12.64
N ASP A 277 2.91 -17.48 -11.31
CA ASP A 277 2.35 -18.53 -10.45
C ASP A 277 0.94 -18.12 -9.99
N ASN A 278 -0.05 -18.93 -10.39
CA ASN A 278 -1.47 -18.67 -10.13
C ASN A 278 -1.93 -19.17 -8.76
N PHE A 279 -1.10 -19.88 -7.97
CA PHE A 279 -1.56 -20.47 -6.71
C PHE A 279 -2.13 -19.42 -5.75
N GLY A 280 -1.45 -18.27 -5.61
CA GLY A 280 -1.92 -17.18 -4.75
C GLY A 280 -3.31 -16.65 -5.11
N LEU A 281 -3.66 -16.66 -6.41
CA LEU A 281 -4.98 -16.29 -6.91
C LEU A 281 -6.02 -17.40 -6.65
N LEU A 282 -5.67 -18.65 -6.98
CA LEU A 282 -6.54 -19.81 -6.81
C LEU A 282 -6.91 -20.06 -5.35
N TRP A 283 -5.93 -19.92 -4.45
CA TRP A 283 -6.15 -20.04 -3.00
C TRP A 283 -7.13 -18.98 -2.50
N ARG A 284 -7.06 -17.74 -2.99
CA ARG A 284 -8.02 -16.69 -2.58
C ARG A 284 -9.43 -16.96 -3.11
N ALA A 285 -9.57 -17.45 -4.33
CA ALA A 285 -10.86 -17.85 -4.89
C ALA A 285 -11.55 -18.96 -4.07
N ASP A 286 -10.79 -19.87 -3.47
CA ASP A 286 -11.35 -20.89 -2.58
C ASP A 286 -11.67 -20.38 -1.17
N ASN A 287 -11.10 -19.23 -0.77
CA ASN A 287 -11.15 -18.71 0.60
C ASN A 287 -11.84 -17.34 0.71
N LEU A 288 -12.78 -17.03 -0.19
CA LEU A 288 -13.53 -15.75 -0.23
C LEU A 288 -14.15 -15.32 1.10
N ARG A 289 -14.43 -16.25 2.02
CA ARG A 289 -15.02 -15.97 3.34
C ARG A 289 -14.01 -15.52 4.39
N ILE A 290 -12.72 -15.76 4.16
CA ILE A 290 -11.64 -15.55 5.12
C ILE A 290 -10.77 -14.36 4.71
N ILE A 291 -10.60 -14.15 3.41
CA ILE A 291 -9.84 -13.00 2.87
C ILE A 291 -10.51 -11.67 3.24
N SER A 292 -9.70 -10.61 3.27
CA SER A 292 -10.16 -9.26 3.59
C SER A 292 -11.18 -8.73 2.56
N ASP A 293 -11.96 -7.71 2.95
CA ASP A 293 -13.05 -7.15 2.14
C ASP A 293 -12.56 -6.73 0.73
N ASN A 294 -11.52 -5.91 0.69
CA ASN A 294 -10.96 -5.32 -0.53
C ASN A 294 -10.26 -6.35 -1.44
N GLU A 295 -9.86 -7.52 -0.92
CA GLU A 295 -9.23 -8.58 -1.72
C GLU A 295 -10.25 -9.28 -2.65
N ILE A 296 -11.54 -9.30 -2.30
CA ILE A 296 -12.54 -10.02 -3.09
C ILE A 296 -12.72 -9.39 -4.48
N ALA A 297 -12.73 -8.06 -4.56
CA ALA A 297 -12.82 -7.35 -5.84
C ALA A 297 -11.59 -7.61 -6.73
N ILE A 298 -10.41 -7.78 -6.15
CA ILE A 298 -9.18 -8.14 -6.87
C ILE A 298 -9.28 -9.55 -7.43
N VAL A 299 -9.77 -10.51 -6.63
CA VAL A 299 -10.00 -11.89 -7.12
C VAL A 299 -10.97 -11.85 -8.30
N ALA A 300 -12.09 -11.12 -8.18
CA ALA A 300 -13.05 -10.96 -9.27
C ALA A 300 -12.39 -10.41 -10.55
N LYS A 301 -11.60 -9.33 -10.42
CA LYS A 301 -10.83 -8.73 -11.52
C LYS A 301 -9.92 -9.73 -12.23
N HIS A 302 -9.17 -10.54 -11.48
CA HIS A 302 -8.20 -11.49 -12.07
C HIS A 302 -8.82 -12.75 -12.68
N PHE A 303 -10.07 -13.07 -12.32
CA PHE A 303 -10.84 -14.18 -12.89
C PHE A 303 -11.77 -13.76 -14.05
N GLN A 304 -11.82 -12.46 -14.36
CA GLN A 304 -12.47 -11.98 -15.59
C GLN A 304 -11.91 -12.71 -16.79
N ASP A 305 -12.81 -13.09 -17.69
CA ASP A 305 -12.54 -13.84 -18.92
C ASP A 305 -11.95 -15.24 -18.73
N LYS A 306 -11.78 -15.67 -17.47
CA LYS A 306 -11.25 -17.00 -17.12
C LYS A 306 -12.32 -17.90 -16.54
N ASP A 307 -13.06 -17.44 -15.53
CA ASP A 307 -14.15 -18.20 -14.90
C ASP A 307 -15.20 -17.28 -14.27
N GLU A 308 -16.30 -17.03 -15.00
CA GLU A 308 -17.41 -16.18 -14.55
C GLU A 308 -18.06 -16.68 -13.25
N ARG A 309 -18.01 -17.98 -12.96
CA ARG A 309 -18.61 -18.55 -11.73
C ARG A 309 -17.89 -18.05 -10.49
N VAL A 310 -16.57 -17.85 -10.58
CA VAL A 310 -15.76 -17.28 -9.48
C VAL A 310 -16.08 -15.80 -9.31
N VAL A 311 -16.21 -15.06 -10.41
CA VAL A 311 -16.58 -13.62 -10.38
C VAL A 311 -17.97 -13.43 -9.75
N ASP A 312 -18.94 -14.28 -10.09
CA ASP A 312 -20.26 -14.28 -9.47
C ASP A 312 -20.20 -14.63 -7.99
N ALA A 313 -19.38 -15.61 -7.59
CA ALA A 313 -19.19 -15.96 -6.19
C ALA A 313 -18.58 -14.79 -5.39
N CYS A 314 -17.61 -14.06 -5.97
CA CYS A 314 -17.06 -12.84 -5.41
C CYS A 314 -18.14 -11.76 -5.23
N ALA A 315 -18.92 -11.47 -6.28
CA ALA A 315 -20.01 -10.49 -6.23
C ALA A 315 -21.06 -10.84 -5.16
N GLN A 316 -21.43 -12.12 -5.06
CA GLN A 316 -22.36 -12.60 -4.03
C GLN A 316 -21.79 -12.45 -2.62
N GLU A 317 -20.51 -12.75 -2.42
CA GLU A 317 -19.85 -12.61 -1.11
C GLU A 317 -19.72 -11.13 -0.70
N ILE A 318 -19.30 -10.23 -1.58
CA ILE A 318 -19.27 -8.77 -1.31
C ILE A 318 -20.68 -8.30 -0.93
N TYR A 319 -21.69 -8.65 -1.73
CA TYR A 319 -23.08 -8.27 -1.46
C TYR A 319 -23.61 -8.84 -0.13
N ARG A 320 -23.19 -10.05 0.25
CA ARG A 320 -23.48 -10.65 1.56
C ARG A 320 -22.87 -9.81 2.69
N ARG A 321 -21.62 -9.36 2.55
CA ARG A 321 -20.93 -8.50 3.53
C ARG A 321 -21.59 -7.12 3.63
N ILE A 322 -21.96 -6.51 2.50
CA ILE A 322 -22.76 -5.25 2.48
C ILE A 322 -24.05 -5.43 3.29
N ARG A 323 -24.83 -6.49 3.02
CA ARG A 323 -26.07 -6.77 3.77
C ARG A 323 -25.85 -6.99 5.26
N PHE A 324 -24.71 -7.56 5.63
CA PHE A 324 -24.35 -7.77 7.03
C PHE A 324 -24.04 -6.45 7.72
N TYR A 325 -23.16 -5.62 7.15
CA TYR A 325 -22.76 -4.35 7.74
C TYR A 325 -23.87 -3.30 7.70
N ALA A 326 -24.70 -3.26 6.66
CA ALA A 326 -25.84 -2.35 6.58
C ALA A 326 -26.90 -2.58 7.67
N ARG A 327 -26.91 -3.77 8.33
CA ARG A 327 -27.79 -4.07 9.46
C ARG A 327 -27.20 -3.69 10.82
N GLN A 328 -25.92 -3.35 10.87
CA GLN A 328 -25.23 -2.98 12.10
C GLN A 328 -25.40 -1.46 12.31
N GLU A 329 -26.07 -1.04 13.37
CA GLU A 329 -26.27 0.38 13.72
C GLU A 329 -25.03 0.99 14.42
N ASP A 330 -23.83 0.81 13.86
CA ASP A 330 -22.58 1.34 14.43
C ASP A 330 -21.82 2.19 13.42
N SER A 331 -21.53 3.44 13.81
CA SER A 331 -20.77 4.42 13.03
C SER A 331 -19.38 3.93 12.60
N ASN A 332 -18.75 3.01 13.36
CA ASN A 332 -17.43 2.47 13.00
C ASN A 332 -17.45 1.64 11.70
N HIS A 333 -18.60 1.10 11.31
CA HIS A 333 -18.73 0.24 10.12
C HIS A 333 -19.13 1.00 8.86
N TYR A 334 -19.39 2.32 8.95
CA TYR A 334 -19.76 3.12 7.79
C TYR A 334 -18.65 3.20 6.73
N GLN A 335 -17.39 3.32 7.16
CA GLN A 335 -16.24 3.33 6.25
C GLN A 335 -16.10 1.99 5.53
N THR A 336 -16.14 0.87 6.27
CA THR A 336 -16.13 -0.47 5.71
C THR A 336 -17.27 -0.70 4.72
N LEU A 337 -18.48 -0.21 5.04
CA LEU A 337 -19.63 -0.31 4.16
C LEU A 337 -19.41 0.44 2.85
N ASN A 338 -18.87 1.67 2.89
CA ASN A 338 -18.58 2.44 1.68
C ASN A 338 -17.52 1.75 0.82
N THR A 339 -16.44 1.24 1.42
CA THR A 339 -15.42 0.48 0.67
C THR A 339 -16.02 -0.76 0.01
N LEU A 340 -16.87 -1.51 0.72
CA LEU A 340 -17.55 -2.68 0.14
C LEU A 340 -18.53 -2.29 -0.99
N VAL A 341 -19.20 -1.15 -0.90
CA VAL A 341 -20.05 -0.61 -1.98
C VAL A 341 -19.19 -0.31 -3.20
N ASP A 342 -18.04 0.34 -3.02
CA ASP A 342 -17.09 0.64 -4.10
C ASP A 342 -16.55 -0.66 -4.73
N ASP A 343 -16.19 -1.66 -3.92
CA ASP A 343 -15.72 -2.98 -4.37
C ASP A 343 -16.79 -3.74 -5.17
N TYR A 344 -18.06 -3.61 -4.76
CA TYR A 344 -19.18 -4.22 -5.48
C TYR A 344 -19.40 -3.53 -6.83
N LEU A 345 -19.39 -2.19 -6.85
CA LEU A 345 -19.49 -1.42 -8.09
C LEU A 345 -18.34 -1.77 -9.03
N HIS A 346 -17.11 -1.82 -8.52
CA HIS A 346 -15.93 -2.24 -9.26
C HIS A 346 -16.10 -3.63 -9.87
N THR A 347 -16.64 -4.59 -9.11
CA THR A 347 -16.92 -5.94 -9.61
C THR A 347 -17.98 -5.93 -10.72
N LEU A 348 -19.02 -5.11 -10.61
CA LEU A 348 -20.09 -5.02 -11.61
C LEU A 348 -19.64 -4.31 -12.90
N THR A 349 -18.81 -3.29 -12.80
CA THR A 349 -18.35 -2.50 -13.95
C THR A 349 -17.18 -3.12 -14.71
N SER A 350 -16.56 -4.16 -14.15
CA SER A 350 -15.38 -4.80 -14.74
C SER A 350 -15.68 -6.05 -15.55
N TYR A 351 -16.94 -6.49 -15.62
CA TYR A 351 -17.36 -7.47 -16.62
C TYR A 351 -17.13 -6.94 -18.03
N ASN A 352 -16.76 -7.79 -19.00
CA ASN A 352 -16.62 -7.38 -20.40
C ASN A 352 -17.83 -6.65 -20.98
N ASN A 353 -19.02 -7.04 -20.54
CA ASN A 353 -20.26 -6.37 -20.85
C ASN A 353 -21.01 -6.06 -19.54
N PRO A 354 -20.72 -4.91 -18.89
CA PRO A 354 -21.37 -4.51 -17.66
C PRO A 354 -22.88 -4.41 -17.83
N ASP A 355 -23.62 -5.06 -16.94
CA ASP A 355 -25.09 -4.98 -16.92
C ASP A 355 -25.53 -3.66 -16.27
N LEU A 356 -25.85 -2.68 -17.11
CA LEU A 356 -26.34 -1.36 -16.67
C LEU A 356 -27.65 -1.44 -15.86
N GLU A 357 -28.51 -2.43 -16.09
CA GLU A 357 -29.75 -2.59 -15.31
C GLU A 357 -29.41 -3.06 -13.89
N ARG A 358 -28.53 -4.05 -13.76
CA ARG A 358 -28.05 -4.52 -12.46
C ARG A 358 -27.32 -3.42 -11.67
N ILE A 359 -26.51 -2.60 -12.37
CA ILE A 359 -25.83 -1.45 -11.76
C ILE A 359 -26.85 -0.40 -11.30
N ASN A 360 -27.85 -0.06 -12.14
CA ASN A 360 -28.89 0.90 -11.79
C ASN A 360 -29.77 0.44 -10.62
N ASP A 361 -30.12 -0.85 -10.59
CA ASP A 361 -30.89 -1.46 -9.50
C ASP A 361 -30.16 -1.38 -8.15
N PHE A 362 -28.84 -1.53 -8.17
CA PHE A 362 -28.02 -1.37 -6.97
C PHE A 362 -27.88 0.10 -6.60
N TYR A 363 -27.55 0.96 -7.57
CA TYR A 363 -27.49 2.42 -7.40
C TYR A 363 -28.77 2.97 -6.78
N GLY A 364 -29.94 2.50 -7.24
CA GLY A 364 -31.27 2.82 -6.73
C GLY A 364 -31.40 2.68 -5.20
N ARG A 365 -30.64 1.77 -4.59
CA ARG A 365 -30.67 1.44 -3.16
C ARG A 365 -29.68 2.23 -2.31
N LEU A 366 -28.74 2.95 -2.92
CA LEU A 366 -27.73 3.74 -2.22
C LEU A 366 -28.28 5.09 -1.78
N ASN A 367 -27.86 5.56 -0.60
CA ASN A 367 -28.29 6.85 -0.04
C ASN A 367 -27.51 8.03 -0.66
N ASP A 368 -26.19 7.89 -0.80
CA ASP A 368 -25.35 8.92 -1.43
C ASP A 368 -25.36 8.76 -2.95
N LYS A 369 -26.35 9.41 -3.58
CA LYS A 369 -26.59 9.35 -5.02
C LYS A 369 -25.49 10.03 -5.84
N ALA A 370 -24.91 11.12 -5.36
CA ALA A 370 -23.93 11.89 -6.12
C ALA A 370 -22.58 11.18 -6.16
N SER A 371 -22.01 10.83 -5.00
CA SER A 371 -20.69 10.19 -4.93
C SER A 371 -20.70 8.82 -5.61
N SER A 372 -21.76 8.03 -5.40
CA SER A 372 -21.87 6.69 -6.01
C SER A 372 -21.98 6.76 -7.53
N PHE A 373 -22.69 7.76 -8.08
CA PHE A 373 -22.83 7.90 -9.53
C PHE A 373 -21.54 8.38 -10.19
N LEU A 374 -20.83 9.34 -9.57
CA LEU A 374 -19.48 9.72 -10.00
C LEU A 374 -18.55 8.50 -10.03
N LYS A 375 -18.62 7.64 -9.00
CA LYS A 375 -17.80 6.43 -8.95
C LYS A 375 -18.16 5.42 -10.04
N ILE A 376 -19.43 5.24 -10.37
CA ILE A 376 -19.87 4.40 -11.50
C ILE A 376 -19.27 4.90 -12.81
N VAL A 377 -19.35 6.21 -13.08
CA VAL A 377 -18.80 6.79 -14.31
C VAL A 377 -17.27 6.67 -14.35
N GLU A 378 -16.58 6.98 -13.24
CA GLU A 378 -15.13 6.79 -13.10
C GLU A 378 -14.72 5.35 -13.43
N LEU A 379 -15.40 4.36 -12.84
CA LEU A 379 -15.09 2.95 -13.07
C LEU A 379 -15.41 2.51 -14.51
N LEU A 380 -16.53 2.94 -15.10
CA LEU A 380 -16.85 2.62 -16.50
C LEU A 380 -15.79 3.17 -17.46
N VAL A 381 -15.29 4.39 -17.21
CA VAL A 381 -14.19 4.98 -17.97
C VAL A 381 -12.91 4.17 -17.78
N GLN A 382 -12.53 3.89 -16.52
CA GLN A 382 -11.31 3.17 -16.17
C GLN A 382 -11.29 1.74 -16.73
N TYR A 383 -12.44 1.07 -16.86
CA TYR A 383 -12.56 -0.25 -17.45
C TYR A 383 -12.71 -0.24 -18.99
N GLY A 384 -12.62 0.93 -19.64
CA GLY A 384 -12.74 1.03 -21.09
C GLY A 384 -14.17 0.91 -21.62
N HIS A 385 -15.17 0.98 -20.74
CA HIS A 385 -16.60 0.95 -21.08
C HIS A 385 -17.18 2.36 -21.27
N ARG A 386 -16.36 3.34 -21.67
CA ARG A 386 -16.76 4.73 -21.86
C ARG A 386 -17.92 4.88 -22.86
N HIS A 387 -18.04 3.97 -23.84
CA HIS A 387 -19.16 3.93 -24.78
C HIS A 387 -20.53 3.75 -24.10
N LEU A 388 -20.59 3.05 -22.95
CA LEU A 388 -21.82 2.84 -22.19
C LEU A 388 -22.36 4.13 -21.55
N LEU A 389 -21.54 5.19 -21.46
CA LEU A 389 -21.99 6.48 -20.95
C LEU A 389 -23.11 7.09 -21.82
N LEU A 390 -23.20 6.72 -23.10
CA LEU A 390 -24.25 7.15 -24.01
C LEU A 390 -25.64 6.58 -23.66
N ASP A 391 -25.68 5.46 -22.93
CA ASP A 391 -26.91 4.76 -22.51
C ASP A 391 -27.36 5.12 -21.08
N LEU A 392 -26.70 6.08 -20.42
CA LEU A 392 -26.99 6.48 -19.03
C LEU A 392 -28.33 7.24 -18.85
N SER A 393 -29.10 7.45 -19.92
CA SER A 393 -30.46 8.04 -19.84
C SER A 393 -31.41 7.25 -18.93
N ARG A 394 -31.07 6.00 -18.60
CA ARG A 394 -31.79 5.11 -17.68
C ARG A 394 -31.59 5.44 -16.20
N PHE A 395 -30.56 6.20 -15.86
CA PHE A 395 -30.22 6.58 -14.50
C PHE A 395 -30.82 7.94 -14.13
N GLU A 396 -31.21 8.08 -12.86
CA GLU A 396 -31.59 9.38 -12.31
C GLU A 396 -30.30 10.13 -11.90
N ILE A 397 -29.77 10.95 -12.82
CA ILE A 397 -28.55 11.73 -12.58
C ILE A 397 -28.87 12.88 -11.61
N PRO A 398 -28.17 12.99 -10.46
CA PRO A 398 -28.33 14.10 -9.53
C PRO A 398 -27.96 15.45 -10.17
N GLU A 399 -28.78 16.48 -9.90
CA GLU A 399 -28.65 17.80 -10.55
C GLU A 399 -27.33 18.51 -10.25
N ASP A 400 -26.75 18.27 -9.06
CA ASP A 400 -25.52 18.89 -8.57
C ASP A 400 -24.26 18.42 -9.32
N ILE A 401 -24.24 17.16 -9.79
CA ILE A 401 -23.12 16.59 -10.55
C ILE A 401 -23.39 16.50 -12.05
N ALA A 402 -24.62 16.78 -12.50
CA ALA A 402 -25.03 16.64 -13.89
C ALA A 402 -24.07 17.32 -14.89
N PRO A 403 -23.54 18.54 -14.67
CA PRO A 403 -22.58 19.16 -15.59
C PRO A 403 -21.32 18.32 -15.82
N VAL A 404 -20.75 17.77 -14.74
CA VAL A 404 -19.54 16.93 -14.81
C VAL A 404 -19.82 15.62 -15.56
N ILE A 405 -20.98 15.03 -15.32
CA ILE A 405 -21.39 13.80 -16.04
C ILE A 405 -21.61 14.08 -17.53
N TYR A 406 -22.21 15.21 -17.87
CA TYR A 406 -22.43 15.59 -19.26
C TYR A 406 -21.11 15.79 -20.01
N ASP A 407 -20.08 16.35 -19.37
CA ASP A 407 -18.73 16.43 -19.95
C ASP A 407 -18.20 15.03 -20.32
N GLU A 408 -18.35 14.04 -19.45
CA GLU A 408 -17.91 12.66 -19.71
C GLU A 408 -18.71 11.98 -20.83
N ILE A 409 -20.02 12.27 -20.95
CA ILE A 409 -20.88 11.81 -22.05
C ILE A 409 -20.46 12.43 -23.38
N VAL A 410 -20.08 13.71 -23.40
CA VAL A 410 -19.57 14.38 -24.60
C VAL A 410 -18.27 13.73 -25.06
N LEU A 411 -17.34 13.47 -24.13
CA LEU A 411 -16.09 12.77 -24.44
C LEU A 411 -16.35 11.35 -24.99
N ALA A 412 -17.32 10.62 -24.43
CA ALA A 412 -17.75 9.33 -24.98
C ALA A 412 -18.29 9.45 -26.41
N ALA A 413 -19.13 10.44 -26.67
CA ALA A 413 -19.69 10.68 -27.99
C ALA A 413 -18.61 11.04 -29.03
N SER A 414 -17.59 11.82 -28.63
CA SER A 414 -16.44 12.12 -29.49
C SER A 414 -15.70 10.87 -29.94
N ILE A 415 -15.48 9.92 -29.03
CA ILE A 415 -14.77 8.66 -29.33
C ILE A 415 -15.59 7.78 -30.28
N GLU A 416 -16.89 7.63 -30.01
CA GLU A 416 -17.79 6.77 -30.80
C GLU A 416 -18.26 7.42 -32.11
N GLY A 417 -17.97 8.71 -32.32
CA GLY A 417 -18.52 9.48 -33.45
C GLY A 417 -20.05 9.61 -33.42
N ALA A 418 -20.65 9.58 -32.22
CA ALA A 418 -22.10 9.55 -32.03
C ALA A 418 -22.72 10.96 -32.03
N ALA A 419 -23.90 11.11 -32.64
CA ALA A 419 -24.65 12.37 -32.60
C ALA A 419 -25.39 12.53 -31.27
N LEU A 420 -24.85 13.35 -30.35
CA LEU A 420 -25.39 13.63 -29.01
C LEU A 420 -26.88 14.02 -28.97
N GLU A 421 -27.34 14.76 -29.99
CA GLU A 421 -28.73 15.23 -30.09
C GLU A 421 -29.74 14.08 -30.22
N ALA A 422 -29.32 12.91 -30.69
CA ALA A 422 -30.16 11.72 -30.82
C ALA A 422 -30.13 10.82 -29.56
N THR A 423 -29.02 10.82 -28.81
CA THR A 423 -28.80 9.93 -27.66
C THR A 423 -29.16 10.56 -26.32
N ASN A 424 -28.91 11.85 -26.10
CA ASN A 424 -29.25 12.50 -24.83
C ASN A 424 -29.53 14.02 -24.99
N PRO A 425 -30.80 14.41 -25.28
CA PRO A 425 -31.13 15.81 -25.57
C PRO A 425 -30.90 16.76 -24.39
N LYS A 426 -30.88 16.27 -23.14
CA LYS A 426 -30.60 17.08 -21.93
C LYS A 426 -29.17 17.63 -21.88
N VAL A 427 -28.23 16.99 -22.56
CA VAL A 427 -26.84 17.47 -22.68
C VAL A 427 -26.80 18.79 -23.44
N GLY A 428 -27.70 18.97 -24.42
CA GLY A 428 -27.79 20.18 -25.23
C GLY A 428 -28.19 21.44 -24.46
N ASP A 429 -28.88 21.27 -23.34
CA ASP A 429 -29.29 22.35 -22.43
C ASP A 429 -28.23 22.66 -21.36
N ALA A 430 -27.19 21.83 -21.23
CA ALA A 430 -26.14 22.01 -20.25
C ALA A 430 -25.19 23.16 -20.64
N LYS A 431 -24.89 24.06 -19.69
CA LYS A 431 -23.87 25.12 -19.83
C LYS A 431 -22.43 24.56 -19.77
N SER A 432 -22.16 23.42 -20.38
CA SER A 432 -20.85 22.78 -20.36
C SER A 432 -19.91 23.41 -21.40
N SER A 433 -18.70 23.78 -20.97
CA SER A 433 -17.66 24.26 -21.89
C SER A 433 -17.16 23.17 -22.83
N ILE A 434 -17.13 21.91 -22.37
CA ILE A 434 -16.73 20.75 -23.19
C ILE A 434 -17.75 20.50 -24.29
N TYR A 435 -19.05 20.52 -23.96
CA TYR A 435 -20.14 20.41 -24.94
C TYR A 435 -20.09 21.51 -26.01
N LEU A 436 -19.90 22.76 -25.59
CA LEU A 436 -19.82 23.89 -26.52
C LEU A 436 -18.62 23.76 -27.45
N LEU A 437 -17.45 23.34 -26.93
CA LEU A 437 -16.28 23.09 -27.75
C LEU A 437 -16.51 21.95 -28.76
N TYR A 438 -17.15 20.85 -28.33
CA TYR A 438 -17.53 19.76 -29.23
C TYR A 438 -18.40 20.25 -30.40
N GLN A 439 -19.41 21.09 -30.12
CA GLN A 439 -20.28 21.67 -31.16
C GLN A 439 -19.50 22.57 -32.12
N LEU A 440 -18.59 23.41 -31.60
CA LEU A 440 -17.74 24.27 -32.41
C LEU A 440 -16.78 23.48 -33.32
N LEU A 441 -16.21 22.39 -32.81
CA LEU A 441 -15.34 21.48 -33.58
C LEU A 441 -16.12 20.72 -34.66
N ALA A 442 -17.39 20.40 -34.41
CA ALA A 442 -18.30 19.83 -35.41
C ALA A 442 -18.74 20.84 -36.50
N GLY A 443 -18.39 22.13 -36.36
CA GLY A 443 -18.74 23.20 -37.29
C GLY A 443 -20.11 23.83 -37.04
N ASN A 444 -20.73 23.56 -35.88
CA ASN A 444 -22.00 24.16 -35.48
C ASN A 444 -21.76 25.51 -34.77
N GLU A 445 -22.75 26.40 -34.81
CA GLU A 445 -22.74 27.70 -34.10
C GLU A 445 -23.68 27.65 -32.89
N PRO A 446 -23.26 27.07 -31.75
CA PRO A 446 -24.11 27.00 -30.56
C PRO A 446 -24.38 28.39 -29.99
N LYS A 447 -25.59 28.59 -29.43
CA LYS A 447 -25.91 29.81 -28.67
C LYS A 447 -25.15 29.78 -27.35
N ILE A 448 -24.07 30.55 -27.26
CA ILE A 448 -23.30 30.70 -26.03
C ILE A 448 -24.07 31.69 -25.14
N GLY A 449 -24.70 31.17 -24.09
CA GLY A 449 -25.18 32.00 -22.98
C GLY A 449 -23.99 32.60 -22.22
N GLU A 450 -24.25 33.45 -21.23
CA GLU A 450 -23.19 33.88 -20.30
C GLU A 450 -22.62 32.64 -19.60
N LEU A 451 -21.43 32.20 -20.03
CA LEU A 451 -20.62 31.23 -19.32
C LEU A 451 -20.29 31.81 -17.94
N GLU A 452 -20.32 30.97 -16.92
CA GLU A 452 -19.99 31.41 -15.57
C GLU A 452 -18.55 31.92 -15.53
N GLU A 453 -18.37 33.10 -14.92
CA GLU A 453 -17.04 33.67 -14.72
C GLU A 453 -16.37 32.92 -13.58
N ILE A 454 -15.33 32.15 -13.90
CA ILE A 454 -14.57 31.38 -12.92
C ILE A 454 -13.50 32.30 -12.32
N GLU A 455 -13.60 32.52 -11.01
CA GLU A 455 -12.66 33.34 -10.27
C GLU A 455 -11.33 32.61 -10.04
N CYS A 456 -10.23 33.36 -10.05
CA CYS A 456 -8.92 32.84 -9.68
C CYS A 456 -8.93 32.43 -8.20
N PRO A 457 -8.45 31.23 -7.84
CA PRO A 457 -8.31 30.82 -6.45
C PRO A 457 -7.48 31.85 -5.66
N VAL A 458 -8.01 32.27 -4.51
CA VAL A 458 -7.37 33.29 -3.64
C VAL A 458 -6.46 32.63 -2.60
N GLU A 459 -6.84 31.44 -2.14
CA GLU A 459 -6.09 30.61 -1.18
C GLU A 459 -5.60 29.34 -1.87
N TYR A 460 -4.45 28.80 -1.43
CA TYR A 460 -3.90 27.58 -2.02
C TYR A 460 -4.64 26.32 -1.56
N GLU A 461 -5.38 26.37 -0.44
CA GLU A 461 -6.29 25.28 -0.07
C GLU A 461 -7.41 25.08 -1.11
N ASP A 462 -7.74 26.13 -1.86
CA ASP A 462 -8.72 26.12 -2.94
C ASP A 462 -8.11 25.78 -4.30
N THR A 463 -6.77 25.72 -4.41
CA THR A 463 -6.09 25.38 -5.67
C THR A 463 -6.11 23.87 -5.89
N ARG A 464 -7.28 23.35 -6.24
CA ARG A 464 -7.39 22.02 -6.85
C ARG A 464 -7.13 22.14 -8.36
N HIS A 465 -6.76 21.04 -9.00
CA HIS A 465 -6.61 21.00 -10.46
C HIS A 465 -7.89 21.41 -11.24
N LEU A 466 -9.08 21.22 -10.66
CA LEU A 466 -10.38 21.45 -11.34
C LEU A 466 -10.61 22.92 -11.76
N PRO A 467 -10.46 23.95 -10.89
CA PRO A 467 -10.57 25.35 -11.30
C PRO A 467 -9.72 25.73 -12.52
N PHE A 468 -8.46 25.28 -12.60
CA PHE A 468 -7.59 25.55 -13.75
C PHE A 468 -8.10 24.87 -15.03
N TYR A 469 -8.58 23.63 -14.91
CA TYR A 469 -9.18 22.88 -16.00
C TYR A 469 -10.44 23.58 -16.54
N GLU A 470 -11.38 23.93 -15.67
CA GLU A 470 -12.64 24.59 -16.05
C GLU A 470 -12.38 25.98 -16.65
N TYR A 471 -11.47 26.74 -16.06
CA TYR A 471 -11.07 28.06 -16.56
C TYR A 471 -10.47 27.99 -17.96
N PHE A 472 -9.59 27.01 -18.22
CA PHE A 472 -9.02 26.80 -19.54
C PHE A 472 -10.10 26.54 -20.60
N PHE A 473 -11.04 25.62 -20.36
CA PHE A 473 -12.07 25.29 -21.34
C PHE A 473 -13.09 26.42 -21.54
N SER A 474 -13.50 27.11 -20.47
CA SER A 474 -14.40 28.28 -20.56
C SER A 474 -13.77 29.41 -21.40
N THR A 475 -12.49 29.71 -21.16
CA THR A 475 -11.75 30.71 -21.94
C THR A 475 -11.45 30.25 -23.37
N LEU A 476 -11.19 28.96 -23.59
CA LEU A 476 -11.01 28.36 -24.91
C LEU A 476 -12.24 28.55 -25.80
N VAL A 477 -13.44 28.22 -25.30
CA VAL A 477 -14.71 28.40 -26.02
C VAL A 477 -14.97 29.88 -26.34
N SER A 478 -14.71 30.76 -25.37
CA SER A 478 -14.85 32.21 -25.54
C SER A 478 -13.90 32.74 -26.64
N ASN A 479 -12.65 32.28 -26.64
CA ASN A 479 -11.60 32.67 -27.60
C ASN A 479 -11.79 32.05 -29.00
N PHE A 480 -12.52 30.94 -29.11
CA PHE A 480 -12.82 30.32 -30.40
C PHE A 480 -13.73 31.22 -31.25
N ASN A 481 -14.68 31.90 -30.61
CA ASN A 481 -15.64 32.79 -31.27
C ASN A 481 -15.05 34.18 -31.53
N ASN A 482 -14.53 34.80 -30.47
CA ASN A 482 -13.80 36.06 -30.54
C ASN A 482 -12.32 35.71 -30.51
N CYS A 483 -11.59 35.90 -31.61
CA CYS A 483 -10.13 35.71 -31.63
C CYS A 483 -9.45 37.08 -31.46
N PRO A 484 -9.42 37.68 -30.26
CA PRO A 484 -8.71 38.93 -30.04
C PRO A 484 -7.22 38.71 -30.28
N ASP A 485 -6.49 39.70 -30.79
CA ASP A 485 -5.03 39.64 -30.75
C ASP A 485 -4.58 39.80 -29.29
N VAL A 486 -4.26 38.70 -28.62
CA VAL A 486 -3.74 38.67 -27.25
C VAL A 486 -2.21 38.64 -27.31
N GLU A 487 -1.56 39.69 -26.80
CA GLU A 487 -0.11 39.67 -26.58
C GLU A 487 0.25 38.69 -25.46
N ALA A 488 1.43 38.05 -25.58
CA ALA A 488 1.94 37.19 -24.53
C ALA A 488 2.06 37.96 -23.20
N PRO A 489 1.52 37.44 -22.09
CA PRO A 489 1.55 38.14 -20.83
C PRO A 489 2.99 38.28 -20.34
N LYS A 490 3.33 39.46 -19.83
CA LYS A 490 4.63 39.75 -19.21
C LYS A 490 4.49 39.63 -17.71
N PHE A 491 5.14 38.62 -17.14
CA PHE A 491 5.15 38.40 -15.71
C PHE A 491 6.36 39.05 -15.04
N THR A 492 6.17 39.52 -13.82
CA THR A 492 7.25 39.81 -12.87
C THR A 492 7.49 38.58 -12.01
N ASN A 493 8.74 38.39 -11.56
CA ASN A 493 9.10 37.27 -10.68
C ASN A 493 8.21 37.29 -9.43
N PRO A 494 7.40 36.25 -9.21
CA PRO A 494 6.46 36.23 -8.10
C PRO A 494 7.23 36.18 -6.78
N THR A 495 6.86 37.06 -5.86
CA THR A 495 7.48 37.17 -4.53
C THR A 495 6.75 36.35 -3.47
N ASN A 496 5.52 35.91 -3.78
CA ASN A 496 4.67 35.12 -2.90
C ASN A 496 3.76 34.18 -3.72
N LEU A 497 3.10 33.26 -3.01
CA LEU A 497 2.25 32.23 -3.61
C LEU A 497 1.05 32.80 -4.39
N GLN A 498 0.44 33.88 -3.92
CA GLN A 498 -0.73 34.49 -4.58
C GLN A 498 -0.36 35.14 -5.92
N GLU A 499 0.79 35.80 -5.99
CA GLU A 499 1.32 36.34 -7.24
C GLU A 499 1.63 35.23 -8.24
N PHE A 500 2.21 34.12 -7.78
CA PHE A 500 2.46 32.95 -8.62
C PHE A 500 1.15 32.35 -9.16
N LEU A 501 0.14 32.17 -8.31
CA LEU A 501 -1.18 31.67 -8.72
C LEU A 501 -1.83 32.55 -9.79
N LYS A 502 -1.76 33.87 -9.62
CA LYS A 502 -2.26 34.82 -10.62
C LYS A 502 -1.50 34.71 -11.95
N ASN A 503 -0.18 34.56 -11.91
CA ASN A 503 0.64 34.35 -13.11
C ASN A 503 0.27 33.03 -13.80
N ALA A 504 0.09 31.94 -13.04
CA ALA A 504 -0.36 30.66 -13.56
C ALA A 504 -1.76 30.77 -14.20
N TRP A 505 -2.72 31.42 -13.53
CA TRP A 505 -4.07 31.66 -14.05
C TRP A 505 -4.05 32.38 -15.40
N LEU A 506 -3.29 33.47 -15.51
CA LEU A 506 -3.10 34.20 -16.76
C LEU A 506 -2.42 33.36 -17.85
N THR A 507 -1.52 32.45 -17.47
CA THR A 507 -0.86 31.51 -18.39
C THR A 507 -1.86 30.51 -18.97
N PHE A 508 -2.78 29.95 -18.16
CA PHE A 508 -3.87 29.10 -18.67
C PHE A 508 -4.76 29.84 -19.68
N ARG A 509 -5.10 31.10 -19.41
CA ARG A 509 -5.84 31.93 -20.38
C ARG A 509 -5.08 32.09 -21.69
N PHE A 510 -3.78 32.37 -21.63
CA PHE A 510 -2.93 32.51 -22.82
C PHE A 510 -2.81 31.18 -23.60
N ALA A 511 -2.64 30.06 -22.90
CA ALA A 511 -2.61 28.73 -23.51
C ALA A 511 -3.93 28.38 -24.21
N SER A 512 -5.07 28.72 -23.59
CA SER A 512 -6.40 28.55 -24.21
C SER A 512 -6.52 29.35 -25.52
N PHE A 513 -5.96 30.55 -25.56
CA PHE A 513 -5.98 31.41 -26.74
C PHE A 513 -5.16 30.81 -27.90
N ASN A 514 -3.92 30.37 -27.63
CA ASN A 514 -3.08 29.72 -28.65
C ASN A 514 -3.72 28.44 -29.19
N THR A 515 -4.37 27.68 -28.31
CA THR A 515 -5.09 26.46 -28.67
C THR A 515 -6.30 26.79 -29.56
N ALA A 516 -7.16 27.75 -29.18
CA ALA A 516 -8.28 28.21 -30.00
C ALA A 516 -7.84 28.68 -31.38
N LYS A 517 -6.77 29.47 -31.45
CA LYS A 517 -6.20 29.99 -32.70
C LYS A 517 -5.75 28.86 -33.63
N THR A 518 -5.12 27.82 -33.07
CA THR A 518 -4.65 26.64 -33.82
C THR A 518 -5.81 25.83 -34.36
N LEU A 519 -6.78 25.52 -33.51
CA LEU A 519 -7.98 24.75 -33.90
C LEU A 519 -8.83 25.48 -34.95
N LYS A 520 -9.04 26.80 -34.80
CA LYS A 520 -9.79 27.62 -35.76
C LYS A 520 -9.11 27.72 -37.13
N GLN A 521 -7.79 27.59 -37.19
CA GLN A 521 -7.03 27.52 -38.45
C GLN A 521 -7.13 26.16 -39.13
N GLY A 522 -7.85 25.19 -38.55
CA GLY A 522 -7.93 23.81 -39.04
C GLY A 522 -6.62 23.05 -38.91
N LYS A 523 -5.70 23.48 -38.03
CA LYS A 523 -4.47 22.77 -37.74
C LYS A 523 -4.74 21.70 -36.69
N GLU A 524 -4.03 20.58 -36.82
CA GLU A 524 -4.02 19.49 -35.85
C GLU A 524 -3.53 19.96 -34.48
N PHE A 525 -4.20 19.51 -33.41
CA PHE A 525 -3.80 19.82 -32.04
C PHE A 525 -2.56 19.03 -31.66
N LYS A 526 -1.52 19.72 -31.18
CA LYS A 526 -0.30 19.10 -30.67
C LYS A 526 -0.11 19.42 -29.20
N ILE A 527 0.16 18.39 -28.42
CA ILE A 527 0.40 18.51 -26.98
C ILE A 527 1.62 19.40 -26.70
N SER A 528 2.68 19.30 -27.52
CA SER A 528 3.87 20.15 -27.40
C SER A 528 3.52 21.63 -27.37
N ASP A 529 2.58 22.07 -28.23
CA ASP A 529 2.23 23.47 -28.39
C ASP A 529 1.49 24.02 -27.14
N LEU A 530 0.75 23.14 -26.46
CA LEU A 530 0.11 23.47 -25.17
C LEU A 530 1.16 23.67 -24.08
N TYR A 531 2.13 22.75 -23.96
CA TYR A 531 3.21 22.86 -22.97
C TYR A 531 4.17 24.01 -23.28
N ASP A 532 4.43 24.30 -24.55
CA ASP A 532 5.24 25.45 -24.98
C ASP A 532 4.60 26.79 -24.59
N SER A 533 3.26 26.84 -24.51
CA SER A 533 2.55 28.03 -24.02
C SER A 533 2.83 28.34 -22.55
N PHE A 534 3.38 27.39 -21.78
CA PHE A 534 3.76 27.57 -20.38
C PHE A 534 5.23 27.98 -20.18
N VAL A 535 6.03 28.09 -21.24
CA VAL A 535 7.44 28.55 -21.15
C VAL A 535 7.55 29.97 -20.59
N ILE A 536 6.49 30.77 -20.72
CA ILE A 536 6.42 32.14 -20.16
C ILE A 536 6.27 32.16 -18.63
N LEU A 537 5.82 31.07 -18.02
CA LEU A 537 5.66 30.95 -16.56
C LEU A 537 6.99 30.47 -15.97
N GLU A 538 7.62 31.31 -15.15
CA GLU A 538 8.85 30.94 -14.47
C GLU A 538 8.62 29.87 -13.40
N HIS A 539 9.61 29.00 -13.20
CA HIS A 539 9.57 28.02 -12.12
C HIS A 539 9.73 28.74 -10.76
N PRO A 540 8.83 28.49 -9.80
CA PRO A 540 8.90 29.13 -8.49
C PRO A 540 10.08 28.61 -7.67
N ASP A 541 10.66 29.47 -6.83
CA ASP A 541 11.69 29.08 -5.85
C ASP A 541 11.03 28.54 -4.57
N ASN A 542 11.25 27.24 -4.29
CA ASN A 542 10.71 26.55 -3.12
C ASN A 542 11.14 27.19 -1.79
N PHE A 543 12.32 27.81 -1.73
CA PHE A 543 12.80 28.47 -0.51
C PHE A 543 12.04 29.77 -0.23
N LEU A 544 11.70 30.53 -1.28
CA LEU A 544 10.96 31.79 -1.16
C LEU A 544 9.47 31.58 -0.90
N MET A 545 8.87 30.54 -1.49
CA MET A 545 7.42 30.32 -1.44
C MET A 545 6.96 29.30 -0.38
N GLY A 546 7.91 28.61 0.27
CA GLY A 546 7.63 27.60 1.28
C GLY A 546 7.05 26.30 0.71
N TYR A 547 6.80 25.33 1.60
CA TYR A 547 6.42 23.95 1.20
C TYR A 547 5.10 23.85 0.40
N GLN A 548 4.22 24.85 0.53
CA GLN A 548 2.89 24.88 -0.10
C GLN A 548 2.94 24.93 -1.63
N ILE A 549 4.02 25.48 -2.20
CA ILE A 549 4.19 25.55 -3.65
C ILE A 549 4.19 24.18 -4.32
N THR A 550 4.63 23.14 -3.61
CA THR A 550 4.67 21.76 -4.10
C THR A 550 3.27 21.25 -4.47
N ALA A 551 2.26 21.55 -3.63
CA ALA A 551 0.88 21.16 -3.90
C ALA A 551 0.31 21.91 -5.11
N VAL A 552 0.55 23.24 -5.18
CA VAL A 552 0.12 24.06 -6.32
C VAL A 552 0.73 23.58 -7.64
N LEU A 553 2.04 23.26 -7.64
CA LEU A 553 2.72 22.73 -8.81
C LEU A 553 2.13 21.40 -9.26
N PHE A 554 1.80 20.51 -8.31
CA PHE A 554 1.12 19.25 -8.59
C PHE A 554 -0.24 19.49 -9.26
N ASP A 555 -1.07 20.38 -8.72
CA ASP A 555 -2.40 20.68 -9.27
C ASP A 555 -2.34 21.33 -10.67
N ILE A 556 -1.38 22.23 -10.93
CA ILE A 556 -1.16 22.82 -12.26
C ILE A 556 -0.76 21.75 -13.26
N ARG A 557 0.20 20.88 -12.91
CA ARG A 557 0.68 19.80 -13.78
C ARG A 557 -0.42 18.79 -14.06
N LYS A 558 -1.22 18.43 -13.06
CA LYS A 558 -2.38 17.55 -13.19
C LYS A 558 -3.46 18.16 -14.08
N ALA A 559 -3.74 19.46 -13.93
CA ALA A 559 -4.68 20.17 -14.81
C ALA A 559 -4.18 20.17 -16.27
N LEU A 560 -2.90 20.45 -16.50
CA LEU A 560 -2.28 20.40 -17.84
C LEU A 560 -2.38 19.02 -18.47
N ALA A 561 -2.09 17.96 -17.72
CA ALA A 561 -2.25 16.58 -18.19
C ALA A 561 -3.70 16.30 -18.58
N LYS A 562 -4.67 16.63 -17.70
CA LYS A 562 -6.10 16.40 -17.96
C LYS A 562 -6.60 17.17 -19.18
N ILE A 563 -6.22 18.44 -19.33
CA ILE A 563 -6.54 19.26 -20.52
C ILE A 563 -5.96 18.61 -21.78
N SER A 564 -4.69 18.19 -21.75
CA SER A 564 -4.02 17.57 -22.90
C SER A 564 -4.76 16.31 -23.37
N ILE A 565 -5.12 15.44 -22.42
CA ILE A 565 -5.84 14.19 -22.69
C ILE A 565 -7.25 14.48 -23.24
N HIS A 566 -8.01 15.37 -22.60
CA HIS A 566 -9.38 15.65 -23.04
C HIS A 566 -9.43 16.38 -24.39
N LEU A 567 -8.51 17.32 -24.65
CA LEU A 567 -8.39 17.93 -25.99
C LEU A 567 -8.04 16.91 -27.05
N SER A 568 -7.19 15.94 -26.73
CA SER A 568 -6.82 14.88 -27.68
C SER A 568 -8.01 13.99 -28.03
N ILE A 569 -8.90 13.72 -27.07
CA ILE A 569 -10.17 13.04 -27.32
C ILE A 569 -11.06 13.88 -28.23
N LEU A 570 -11.30 15.14 -27.88
CA LEU A 570 -12.19 16.04 -28.63
C LEU A 570 -11.71 16.32 -30.06
N CYS A 571 -10.38 16.34 -30.28
CA CYS A 571 -9.76 16.58 -31.57
C CYS A 571 -9.51 15.30 -32.38
N ASN A 572 -9.96 14.12 -31.91
CA ASN A 572 -9.75 12.81 -32.53
C ASN A 572 -8.26 12.47 -32.80
N SER A 573 -7.36 12.86 -31.89
CA SER A 573 -5.92 12.61 -31.98
C SER A 573 -5.42 11.51 -31.03
N VAL A 574 -6.31 10.68 -30.49
CA VAL A 574 -5.96 9.58 -29.56
C VAL A 574 -4.98 8.59 -30.20
N ASP A 575 -5.15 8.26 -31.49
CA ASP A 575 -4.27 7.33 -32.23
C ASP A 575 -2.84 7.85 -32.41
N GLU A 576 -2.59 9.16 -32.25
CA GLU A 576 -1.25 9.73 -32.33
C GLU A 576 -0.36 9.28 -31.17
N PHE A 577 -0.95 8.97 -30.01
CA PHE A 577 -0.22 8.50 -28.84
C PHE A 577 0.49 7.17 -29.09
N GLY A 578 -0.15 6.29 -29.88
CA GLY A 578 0.44 5.02 -30.30
C GLY A 578 1.62 5.18 -31.26
N LYS A 579 1.82 6.38 -31.83
CA LYS A 579 2.91 6.70 -32.76
C LYS A 579 4.01 7.54 -32.13
N LEU A 580 3.89 7.90 -30.84
CA LEU A 580 4.87 8.73 -30.14
C LEU A 580 6.25 8.07 -30.12
N ASN A 581 7.21 8.68 -30.81
CA ASN A 581 8.60 8.23 -30.76
C ASN A 581 9.35 8.87 -29.58
N GLN A 582 10.57 8.38 -29.34
CA GLN A 582 11.44 8.91 -28.27
C GLN A 582 11.74 10.41 -28.44
N ASP A 583 11.83 10.92 -29.66
CA ASP A 583 12.13 12.33 -29.91
C ASP A 583 10.94 13.23 -29.49
N GLN A 584 9.70 12.83 -29.80
CA GLN A 584 8.50 13.58 -29.45
C GLN A 584 8.25 13.60 -27.94
N LEU A 585 8.37 12.45 -27.27
CA LEU A 585 8.30 12.39 -25.81
C LEU A 585 9.50 13.10 -25.17
N GLY A 586 10.67 13.06 -25.80
CA GLY A 586 11.86 13.80 -25.39
C GLY A 586 11.73 15.32 -25.50
N VAL A 587 10.85 15.84 -26.36
CA VAL A 587 10.49 17.27 -26.40
C VAL A 587 9.61 17.61 -25.20
N LEU A 588 8.57 16.80 -24.92
CA LEU A 588 7.71 17.00 -23.76
C LEU A 588 8.49 16.91 -22.45
N SER A 589 9.40 15.94 -22.33
CA SER A 589 10.22 15.72 -21.13
C SER A 589 11.20 16.85 -20.83
N LYS A 590 11.44 17.78 -21.77
CA LYS A 590 12.24 18.99 -21.53
C LYS A 590 11.43 20.10 -20.86
N SER A 591 10.10 20.04 -20.91
CA SER A 591 9.25 21.02 -20.24
C SER A 591 9.24 20.76 -18.74
N ILE A 592 9.57 21.79 -17.96
CA ILE A 592 9.50 21.75 -16.48
C ILE A 592 8.06 21.55 -15.94
N TRP A 593 7.07 21.75 -16.80
CA TRP A 593 5.64 21.63 -16.52
C TRP A 593 5.10 20.24 -16.87
N TRP A 594 5.91 19.41 -17.53
CA TRP A 594 5.56 18.02 -17.79
C TRP A 594 6.09 17.14 -16.66
N ASP A 595 5.17 16.43 -16.00
CA ASP A 595 5.46 15.42 -14.99
C ASP A 595 5.00 14.06 -15.53
N SER A 596 5.96 13.14 -15.72
CA SER A 596 5.70 11.83 -16.33
C SER A 596 4.73 11.00 -15.50
N ARG A 597 4.89 10.98 -14.16
CA ARG A 597 4.00 10.25 -13.24
C ARG A 597 2.57 10.74 -13.38
N GLY A 598 2.33 12.04 -13.21
CA GLY A 598 1.00 12.63 -13.30
C GLY A 598 0.38 12.54 -14.69
N PHE A 599 1.16 12.67 -15.76
CA PHE A 599 0.66 12.57 -17.12
C PHE A 599 0.17 11.15 -17.45
N PHE A 600 0.99 10.13 -17.16
CA PHE A 600 0.61 8.74 -17.42
C PHE A 600 -0.52 8.28 -16.47
N ASP A 601 -0.56 8.75 -15.23
CA ASP A 601 -1.67 8.47 -14.31
C ASP A 601 -3.01 8.94 -14.90
N VAL A 602 -3.09 10.21 -15.34
CA VAL A 602 -4.30 10.76 -15.97
C VAL A 602 -4.63 10.06 -17.30
N ALA A 603 -3.61 9.71 -18.09
CA ALA A 603 -3.83 9.02 -19.37
C ALA A 603 -4.38 7.60 -19.18
N THR A 604 -3.83 6.83 -18.23
CA THR A 604 -4.26 5.45 -17.96
C THR A 604 -5.64 5.36 -17.34
N GLN A 605 -6.09 6.38 -16.58
CA GLN A 605 -7.46 6.46 -16.07
C GLN A 605 -8.53 6.50 -17.18
N ASN A 606 -8.16 6.85 -18.41
CA ASN A 606 -9.08 6.92 -19.55
C ASN A 606 -9.15 5.63 -20.39
N SER A 607 -8.23 4.68 -20.19
CA SER A 607 -8.20 3.34 -20.82
C SER A 607 -8.35 3.27 -22.35
N ILE A 608 -8.13 4.38 -23.06
CA ILE A 608 -8.16 4.47 -24.54
C ILE A 608 -6.80 4.82 -25.15
N PHE A 609 -5.88 5.34 -24.34
CA PHE A 609 -4.57 5.79 -24.81
C PHE A 609 -3.58 4.63 -24.84
N ASN A 610 -3.05 4.35 -26.03
CA ASN A 610 -1.97 3.40 -26.22
C ASN A 610 -0.64 4.14 -26.35
N PHE A 611 0.38 3.66 -25.65
CA PHE A 611 1.73 4.20 -25.70
C PHE A 611 2.72 3.12 -26.17
N PRO A 612 3.73 3.47 -26.99
CA PRO A 612 4.80 2.55 -27.31
C PRO A 612 5.53 2.09 -26.05
N LYS A 613 5.54 0.76 -25.82
CA LYS A 613 6.07 0.15 -24.60
C LYS A 613 7.52 0.55 -24.32
N GLU A 614 8.35 0.64 -25.37
CA GLU A 614 9.75 1.04 -25.26
C GLU A 614 9.91 2.46 -24.69
N THR A 615 9.12 3.42 -25.19
CA THR A 615 9.21 4.81 -24.75
C THR A 615 8.67 5.00 -23.33
N ALA A 616 7.52 4.40 -23.02
CA ALA A 616 6.96 4.43 -21.67
C ALA A 616 7.89 3.74 -20.65
N SER A 617 8.53 2.63 -21.03
CA SER A 617 9.51 1.94 -20.18
C SER A 617 10.75 2.80 -19.90
N LEU A 618 11.21 3.62 -20.85
CA LEU A 618 12.34 4.51 -20.65
C LEU A 618 12.04 5.58 -19.60
N GLU A 619 10.86 6.20 -19.68
CA GLU A 619 10.43 7.21 -18.69
C GLU A 619 10.24 6.62 -17.30
N LEU A 620 9.62 5.45 -17.20
CA LEU A 620 9.50 4.72 -15.93
C LEU A 620 10.86 4.32 -15.36
N SER A 621 11.85 4.00 -16.20
CA SER A 621 13.22 3.73 -15.73
C SER A 621 13.86 4.97 -15.09
N LYS A 622 13.64 6.16 -15.65
CA LYS A 622 14.13 7.41 -15.03
C LYS A 622 13.47 7.66 -13.67
N LEU A 623 12.16 7.39 -13.55
CA LEU A 623 11.45 7.47 -12.28
C LEU A 623 12.02 6.46 -11.27
N PHE A 624 12.30 5.23 -11.70
CA PHE A 624 12.91 4.22 -10.84
C PHE A 624 14.30 4.65 -10.33
N ASP A 625 15.14 5.18 -11.21
CA ASP A 625 16.48 5.66 -10.84
C ASP A 625 16.40 6.82 -9.83
N ALA A 626 15.44 7.72 -9.99
CA ALA A 626 15.17 8.80 -9.04
C ALA A 626 14.69 8.25 -7.68
N GLU A 627 13.73 7.31 -7.68
CA GLU A 627 13.20 6.67 -6.48
C GLU A 627 14.26 5.87 -5.71
N MET A 628 15.22 5.26 -6.41
CA MET A 628 16.33 4.53 -5.78
C MET A 628 17.27 5.43 -4.98
N LEU A 629 17.36 6.72 -5.33
CA LEU A 629 18.20 7.70 -4.66
C LEU A 629 17.48 8.44 -3.52
N ARG A 630 16.16 8.33 -3.42
CA ARG A 630 15.37 8.99 -2.37
C ARG A 630 15.70 8.41 -0.99
N ARG A 631 15.84 9.32 -0.02
CA ARG A 631 16.01 9.03 1.41
C ARG A 631 14.81 9.64 2.14
N ASP A 632 13.91 8.78 2.59
CA ASP A 632 12.66 9.18 3.25
C ASP A 632 12.19 8.05 4.17
N ASP A 633 11.10 8.28 4.90
CA ASP A 633 10.43 7.23 5.67
C ASP A 633 10.06 6.04 4.78
N THR A 634 10.29 4.81 5.25
CA THR A 634 10.08 3.64 4.40
C THR A 634 8.63 3.40 4.04
N ALA A 635 7.66 3.86 4.84
CA ALA A 635 6.26 3.83 4.46
C ALA A 635 6.00 4.77 3.28
N ILE A 636 6.57 5.98 3.30
CA ILE A 636 6.47 6.92 2.16
C ILE A 636 7.07 6.28 0.90
N LEU A 637 8.29 5.75 1.00
CA LEU A 637 8.95 5.10 -0.13
C LEU A 637 8.20 3.85 -0.61
N ALA A 638 7.58 3.09 0.28
CA ALA A 638 6.79 1.92 -0.08
C ALA A 638 5.54 2.31 -0.89
N ASN A 639 4.78 3.31 -0.43
CA ASN A 639 3.55 3.75 -1.09
C ASN A 639 3.84 4.48 -2.41
N ASP A 640 4.87 5.33 -2.47
CA ASP A 640 5.28 5.98 -3.73
C ASP A 640 5.75 4.96 -4.78
N SER A 641 6.52 3.95 -4.36
CA SER A 641 6.90 2.84 -5.25
C SER A 641 5.69 2.01 -5.67
N LEU A 642 4.68 1.86 -4.81
CA LEU A 642 3.48 1.10 -5.12
C LEU A 642 2.63 1.82 -6.17
N ASP A 643 2.49 3.14 -6.07
CA ASP A 643 1.80 3.94 -7.07
C ASP A 643 2.46 3.81 -8.45
N LEU A 644 3.79 3.79 -8.50
CA LEU A 644 4.54 3.56 -9.74
C LEU A 644 4.41 2.12 -10.26
N ALA A 645 4.31 1.13 -9.38
CA ALA A 645 4.02 -0.26 -9.77
C ALA A 645 2.64 -0.36 -10.42
N LYS A 646 1.61 0.24 -9.80
CA LYS A 646 0.24 0.31 -10.35
C LYS A 646 0.22 0.96 -11.72
N LEU A 647 0.90 2.10 -11.86
CA LEU A 647 1.02 2.82 -13.12
C LEU A 647 1.68 1.96 -14.21
N ALA A 648 2.76 1.25 -13.87
CA ALA A 648 3.44 0.34 -14.79
C ALA A 648 2.56 -0.86 -15.19
N VAL A 649 1.76 -1.41 -14.27
CA VAL A 649 0.76 -2.46 -14.58
C VAL A 649 -0.29 -1.94 -15.55
N ASN A 650 -0.85 -0.75 -15.31
CA ASN A 650 -1.85 -0.12 -16.18
C ASN A 650 -1.32 0.17 -17.59
N LEU A 651 -0.01 0.44 -17.72
CA LEU A 651 0.67 0.61 -19.01
C LEU A 651 1.08 -0.74 -19.67
N GLY A 652 0.83 -1.87 -19.02
CA GLY A 652 1.21 -3.21 -19.50
C GLY A 652 2.72 -3.45 -19.53
N LEU A 653 3.47 -2.82 -18.61
CA LEU A 653 4.92 -2.87 -18.45
C LEU A 653 5.31 -3.72 -17.23
N TYR A 654 5.03 -5.02 -17.29
CA TYR A 654 5.16 -5.93 -16.15
C TYR A 654 6.59 -6.06 -15.60
N ASP A 655 7.63 -5.99 -16.44
CA ASP A 655 9.03 -6.03 -15.97
C ASP A 655 9.39 -4.79 -15.14
N GLY A 656 8.88 -3.61 -15.53
CA GLY A 656 9.03 -2.37 -14.77
C GLY A 656 8.24 -2.41 -13.48
N ALA A 657 6.99 -2.89 -13.55
CA ALA A 657 6.14 -3.07 -12.38
C ALA A 657 6.77 -4.00 -11.34
N ALA A 658 7.41 -5.09 -11.76
CA ALA A 658 8.10 -6.02 -10.87
C ALA A 658 9.21 -5.35 -10.04
N LYS A 659 10.00 -4.46 -10.65
CA LYS A 659 11.07 -3.73 -9.94
C LYS A 659 10.49 -2.76 -8.90
N PHE A 660 9.45 -2.02 -9.26
CA PHE A 660 8.78 -1.12 -8.32
C PHE A 660 8.12 -1.90 -7.19
N LEU A 661 7.49 -3.03 -7.49
CA LEU A 661 6.85 -3.88 -6.49
C LEU A 661 7.88 -4.52 -5.53
N GLU A 662 9.03 -4.96 -6.04
CA GLU A 662 10.14 -5.44 -5.21
C GLU A 662 10.64 -4.34 -4.28
N ARG A 663 10.77 -3.10 -4.78
CA ARG A 663 11.12 -1.93 -3.97
C ARG A 663 10.06 -1.63 -2.90
N THR A 664 8.77 -1.68 -3.26
CA THR A 664 7.66 -1.56 -2.30
C THR A 664 7.75 -2.62 -1.23
N ALA A 665 7.90 -3.90 -1.60
CA ALA A 665 8.01 -5.00 -0.65
C ALA A 665 9.24 -4.84 0.26
N LEU A 666 10.39 -4.46 -0.30
CA LEU A 666 11.62 -4.20 0.45
C LEU A 666 11.44 -3.10 1.49
N ASN A 667 10.77 -2.00 1.11
CA ASN A 667 10.48 -0.89 2.01
C ASN A 667 9.38 -1.25 3.02
N ALA A 668 8.38 -2.05 2.64
CA ALA A 668 7.31 -2.53 3.51
C ALA A 668 7.80 -3.53 4.57
N VAL A 669 8.80 -4.36 4.25
CA VAL A 669 9.53 -5.17 5.25
C VAL A 669 10.69 -4.39 5.89
N GLY A 670 10.81 -3.12 5.51
CA GLY A 670 11.62 -2.11 6.18
C GLY A 670 10.96 -1.67 7.49
N TYR A 671 11.34 -0.49 7.95
CA TYR A 671 10.89 0.06 9.23
C TYR A 671 10.25 1.43 8.98
N GLY A 672 8.97 1.63 9.29
CA GLY A 672 8.33 2.93 9.01
C GLY A 672 6.95 3.17 9.63
N HIS A 673 6.66 2.63 10.83
CA HIS A 673 5.47 3.11 11.55
C HIS A 673 5.84 3.44 13.00
N ARG A 674 6.15 4.73 13.18
CA ARG A 674 6.38 5.48 14.41
C ARG A 674 7.08 4.69 15.54
N LYS A 675 8.40 4.94 15.68
CA LYS A 675 9.32 4.59 16.79
C LYS A 675 10.03 3.22 16.72
N ASP A 676 11.16 3.13 15.99
CA ASP A 676 11.99 1.91 16.04
C ASP A 676 12.87 2.00 17.26
N ILE A 677 12.48 1.28 18.30
CA ILE A 677 13.35 1.13 19.47
C ILE A 677 14.31 -0.04 19.30
N THR A 678 14.28 -0.80 18.20
CA THR A 678 15.24 -1.91 17.99
C THR A 678 16.68 -1.39 17.99
N LEU A 679 16.93 -0.21 17.41
CA LEU A 679 18.27 0.38 17.48
C LEU A 679 18.63 0.74 18.93
N HIS A 680 17.68 1.20 19.73
CA HIS A 680 17.89 1.40 21.17
C HIS A 680 18.26 0.08 21.87
N GLU A 681 17.50 -0.99 21.65
CA GLU A 681 17.76 -2.33 22.22
C GLU A 681 19.14 -2.88 21.80
N VAL A 682 19.55 -2.63 20.55
CA VAL A 682 20.89 -3.00 20.06
C VAL A 682 21.98 -2.24 20.83
N PHE A 683 21.81 -0.93 21.03
CA PHE A 683 22.76 -0.13 21.80
C PHE A 683 22.78 -0.50 23.29
N GLU A 684 21.63 -0.84 23.87
CA GLU A 684 21.52 -1.36 25.24
C GLU A 684 22.30 -2.68 25.38
N ALA A 685 22.12 -3.62 24.46
CA ALA A 685 22.88 -4.87 24.46
C ALA A 685 24.39 -4.66 24.30
N ILE A 686 24.81 -3.72 23.46
CA ILE A 686 26.23 -3.37 23.29
C ILE A 686 26.79 -2.73 24.55
N GLN A 687 26.01 -1.88 25.23
CA GLN A 687 26.39 -1.25 26.49
C GLN A 687 26.65 -2.29 27.59
N GLU A 688 25.72 -3.23 27.80
CA GLU A 688 25.89 -4.33 28.76
C GLU A 688 27.15 -5.16 28.48
N CYS A 689 27.42 -5.43 27.20
CA CYS A 689 28.65 -6.12 26.79
C CYS A 689 29.91 -5.28 27.00
N SER A 690 29.82 -3.97 26.78
CA SER A 690 30.88 -3.00 27.03
C SER A 690 31.23 -2.92 28.51
N ASP A 691 30.22 -2.97 29.39
CA ASP A 691 30.41 -2.92 30.84
C ASP A 691 30.98 -4.24 31.38
N SER A 692 30.70 -5.34 30.68
CA SER A 692 31.33 -6.64 30.90
C SER A 692 32.70 -6.81 30.22
N ASN A 693 33.27 -5.75 29.61
CA ASN A 693 34.55 -5.77 28.88
C ASN A 693 34.63 -6.80 27.73
N CYS A 694 33.55 -6.98 26.98
CA CYS A 694 33.53 -7.86 25.82
C CYS A 694 34.41 -7.31 24.68
N PRO A 695 35.36 -8.08 24.14
CA PRO A 695 36.27 -7.60 23.09
C PRO A 695 35.58 -7.38 21.73
N GLN A 696 34.36 -7.88 21.54
CA GLN A 696 33.62 -7.76 20.28
C GLN A 696 32.93 -6.40 20.09
N VAL A 697 32.84 -5.58 21.14
CA VAL A 697 32.15 -4.27 21.10
C VAL A 697 32.72 -3.39 20.00
N SER A 698 34.05 -3.32 19.86
CA SER A 698 34.73 -2.58 18.80
C SER A 698 34.24 -2.96 17.40
N TYR A 699 34.09 -4.26 17.15
CA TYR A 699 33.61 -4.79 15.88
C TYR A 699 32.13 -4.46 15.65
N TRP A 700 31.29 -4.54 16.69
CA TRP A 700 29.88 -4.19 16.58
C TRP A 700 29.65 -2.70 16.34
N LEU A 701 30.40 -1.82 17.02
CA LEU A 701 30.36 -0.39 16.78
C LEU A 701 30.68 -0.07 15.31
N LYS A 702 31.71 -0.69 14.74
CA LYS A 702 32.04 -0.55 13.31
C LYS A 702 30.89 -0.98 12.39
N ARG A 703 30.11 -2.00 12.76
CA ARG A 703 28.99 -2.48 11.94
C ARG A 703 27.78 -1.55 11.98
N ILE A 704 27.60 -0.80 13.07
CA ILE A 704 26.41 0.05 13.26
C ILE A 704 26.64 1.53 12.94
N THR A 705 27.87 1.95 12.64
CA THR A 705 28.23 3.35 12.34
C THR A 705 27.37 3.98 11.24
N THR A 706 27.01 3.25 10.18
CA THR A 706 26.16 3.79 9.10
C THR A 706 24.76 4.18 9.58
N PHE A 707 24.30 3.60 10.69
CA PHE A 707 22.98 3.89 11.26
C PHE A 707 23.01 5.05 12.28
N THR A 708 24.17 5.65 12.57
CA THR A 708 24.28 6.75 13.55
C THR A 708 24.23 8.14 12.93
N SER A 709 24.45 8.24 11.62
CA SER A 709 24.44 9.49 10.86
C SER A 709 23.19 9.58 9.97
N ASP A 710 22.98 8.59 9.10
CA ASP A 710 21.97 8.68 8.03
C ASP A 710 20.53 8.42 8.50
N VAL A 711 20.32 7.56 9.51
CA VAL A 711 18.99 7.17 9.99
C VAL A 711 18.28 8.33 10.72
N PHE A 712 19.01 9.34 11.16
CA PHE A 712 18.46 10.46 11.94
C PHE A 712 17.96 11.64 11.09
N ASP A 713 18.14 11.59 9.78
CA ASP A 713 17.60 12.59 8.86
C ASP A 713 16.07 12.48 8.71
N PHE A 714 15.52 11.29 9.00
CA PHE A 714 14.09 10.97 8.85
C PHE A 714 13.45 10.26 10.06
N SER A 715 14.17 10.01 11.17
CA SER A 715 13.63 9.32 12.36
C SER A 715 13.27 10.24 13.54
N GLU A 716 12.36 9.76 14.41
CA GLU A 716 11.68 10.54 15.47
C GLU A 716 12.57 11.00 16.65
N ARG A 717 11.96 11.67 17.65
CA ARG A 717 12.63 12.28 18.82
C ARG A 717 13.24 11.25 19.79
N GLU A 718 12.65 10.07 19.85
CA GLU A 718 12.85 9.04 20.87
C GLU A 718 14.21 8.33 20.80
N ILE A 719 14.85 8.33 19.62
CA ILE A 719 16.17 7.73 19.41
C ILE A 719 17.28 8.78 19.21
N ARG A 720 17.00 10.07 19.44
CA ARG A 720 17.98 11.15 19.29
C ARG A 720 19.21 11.03 20.18
N HIS A 721 19.13 10.26 21.26
CA HIS A 721 20.25 9.99 22.17
C HIS A 721 21.25 8.99 21.59
N ILE A 722 20.86 8.18 20.60
CA ILE A 722 21.70 7.09 20.06
C ILE A 722 23.05 7.57 19.52
N PRO A 723 23.16 8.66 18.75
CA PRO A 723 24.46 9.10 18.27
C PRO A 723 25.39 9.51 19.41
N GLY A 724 24.86 10.16 20.46
CA GLY A 724 25.66 10.48 21.65
C GLY A 724 26.08 9.20 22.40
N TRP A 725 25.21 8.19 22.45
CA TRP A 725 25.53 6.88 23.02
C TRP A 725 26.63 6.17 22.21
N PHE A 726 26.54 6.21 20.88
CA PHE A 726 27.56 5.71 19.97
C PHE A 726 28.91 6.38 20.19
N THR A 727 28.96 7.72 20.21
CA THR A 727 30.20 8.46 20.45
C THR A 727 30.83 8.08 21.78
N LYS A 728 30.05 7.91 22.86
CA LYS A 728 30.54 7.45 24.17
C LYS A 728 31.16 6.05 24.11
N LEU A 729 30.48 5.11 23.46
CA LEU A 729 31.00 3.75 23.31
C LEU A 729 32.24 3.71 22.41
N LEU A 730 32.26 4.49 21.34
CA LEU A 730 33.41 4.64 20.44
C LEU A 730 34.61 5.22 21.19
N ALA A 731 34.39 6.25 22.00
CA ALA A 731 35.42 6.88 22.82
C ALA A 731 36.06 5.92 23.84
N LYS A 732 35.30 4.93 24.34
CA LYS A 732 35.77 3.90 25.28
C LYS A 732 36.55 2.77 24.59
N HIS A 733 36.08 2.29 23.44
CA HIS A 733 36.62 1.07 22.81
C HIS A 733 37.54 1.35 21.61
N ASN A 734 37.37 2.49 20.93
CA ASN A 734 38.08 2.88 19.71
C ASN A 734 38.33 4.40 19.66
N PRO A 735 39.05 5.00 20.63
CA PRO A 735 39.21 6.45 20.74
C PRO A 735 39.83 7.11 19.49
N GLU A 736 40.67 6.38 18.76
CA GLU A 736 41.31 6.84 17.53
C GLU A 736 40.31 7.22 16.43
N ARG A 737 39.11 6.58 16.44
CA ARG A 737 38.03 6.85 15.49
C ARG A 737 37.27 8.13 15.77
N LEU A 738 37.44 8.76 16.93
CA LEU A 738 36.80 10.04 17.23
C LEU A 738 37.28 11.14 16.26
N VAL A 739 38.52 11.05 15.75
CA VAL A 739 39.03 12.01 14.76
C VAL A 739 38.26 11.87 13.45
N ASP A 740 38.03 10.64 12.99
CA ASP A 740 37.25 10.37 11.77
C ASP A 740 35.81 10.91 11.89
N GLU A 741 35.17 10.69 13.04
CA GLU A 741 33.82 11.20 13.32
C GLU A 741 33.78 12.74 13.42
N PHE A 742 34.81 13.34 14.00
CA PHE A 742 34.94 14.80 14.09
C PHE A 742 35.08 15.41 12.69
N ASP A 743 35.97 14.89 11.86
CA ASP A 743 36.21 15.37 10.50
C ASP A 743 34.96 15.21 9.61
N TYR A 744 34.28 14.06 9.69
CA TYR A 744 33.03 13.82 8.96
C TYR A 744 31.93 14.80 9.37
N HIS A 745 31.65 14.94 10.67
CA HIS A 745 30.60 15.86 11.10
C HIS A 745 30.97 17.33 10.89
N LEU A 746 32.26 17.67 10.89
CA LEU A 746 32.73 19.00 10.52
C LEU A 746 32.50 19.29 9.03
N SER A 747 32.76 18.33 8.13
CA SER A 747 32.50 18.51 6.69
C SER A 747 31.02 18.61 6.35
N GLU A 748 30.17 17.93 7.13
CA GLU A 748 28.71 17.98 7.00
C GLU A 748 28.07 19.15 7.78
N GLU A 749 28.87 20.07 8.35
CA GLU A 749 28.40 21.21 9.16
C GLU A 749 27.50 20.81 10.36
N ASN A 750 27.70 19.59 10.87
CA ASN A 750 26.94 19.00 11.97
C ASN A 750 27.48 19.41 13.35
N TRP A 751 27.45 20.72 13.65
CA TRP A 751 28.06 21.34 14.84
C TRP A 751 27.71 20.66 16.17
N HIS A 752 26.45 20.25 16.33
CA HIS A 752 26.00 19.55 17.54
C HIS A 752 26.74 18.21 17.75
N LYS A 753 26.99 17.45 16.68
CA LYS A 753 27.72 16.17 16.76
C LYS A 753 29.20 16.40 17.02
N THR A 754 29.78 17.41 16.36
CA THR A 754 31.16 17.86 16.59
C THR A 754 31.39 18.16 18.07
N HIS A 755 30.46 18.86 18.73
CA HIS A 755 30.55 19.13 20.18
C HIS A 755 30.49 17.86 21.04
N LEU A 756 29.62 16.90 20.71
CA LEU A 756 29.54 15.61 21.43
C LEU A 756 30.84 14.80 21.32
N VAL A 757 31.51 14.86 20.16
CA VAL A 757 32.81 14.21 19.95
C VAL A 757 33.88 14.85 20.83
N LEU A 758 33.93 16.19 20.88
CA LEU A 758 34.86 16.92 21.75
C LEU A 758 34.64 16.59 23.23
N GLU A 759 33.39 16.64 23.70
CA GLU A 759 33.02 16.27 25.07
C GLU A 759 33.48 14.84 25.40
N SER A 760 33.21 13.89 24.50
CA SER A 760 33.56 12.49 24.68
C SER A 760 35.08 12.26 24.70
N PHE A 761 35.84 12.97 23.87
CA PHE A 761 37.31 12.95 23.88
C PHE A 761 37.85 13.41 25.23
N VAL A 762 37.34 14.53 25.76
CA VAL A 762 37.72 15.02 27.09
C VAL A 762 37.40 13.98 28.16
N LYS A 763 36.25 13.31 28.10
CA LYS A 763 35.85 12.30 29.09
C LYS A 763 36.70 11.02 29.06
N SER A 764 37.08 10.51 27.89
CA SER A 764 37.68 9.17 27.76
C SER A 764 39.19 9.11 27.49
N SER A 765 39.78 10.16 26.92
CA SER A 765 41.20 10.15 26.53
C SER A 765 42.14 10.04 27.73
N SER A 766 43.37 9.55 27.55
CA SER A 766 44.36 9.53 28.63
C SER A 766 44.76 10.93 29.08
N LEU A 767 44.60 11.94 28.19
CA LEU A 767 44.96 13.36 28.40
C LEU A 767 46.38 13.53 28.98
N SER A 768 47.29 12.65 28.57
CA SER A 768 48.62 12.52 29.18
C SER A 768 49.73 13.13 28.33
N THR A 769 49.41 13.57 27.11
CA THR A 769 50.40 14.08 26.17
C THR A 769 50.33 15.60 26.04
N GLN A 770 51.45 16.22 25.66
CA GLN A 770 51.49 17.67 25.43
C GLN A 770 50.50 18.14 24.33
N PRO A 771 50.31 17.41 23.21
CA PRO A 771 49.24 17.70 22.26
C PRO A 771 47.85 17.69 22.88
N ASP A 772 47.53 16.72 23.76
CA ASP A 772 46.22 16.69 24.45
C ASP A 772 46.03 17.95 25.27
N HIS A 773 47.04 18.35 26.05
CA HIS A 773 47.00 19.56 26.86
C HIS A 773 46.79 20.82 26.01
N SER A 774 47.48 20.92 24.87
CA SER A 774 47.30 22.01 23.92
C SER A 774 45.90 22.03 23.31
N PHE A 775 45.36 20.86 22.97
CA PHE A 775 44.01 20.73 22.42
C PHE A 775 42.94 21.11 23.44
N LEU A 776 43.09 20.72 24.72
CA LEU A 776 42.19 21.13 25.80
C LEU A 776 42.14 22.66 25.97
N LYS A 777 43.25 23.36 25.67
CA LYS A 777 43.30 24.84 25.68
C LYS A 777 42.57 25.50 24.50
N CYS A 778 41.99 24.71 23.61
CA CYS A 778 41.15 25.18 22.52
C CYS A 778 39.66 24.88 22.75
N MET A 779 39.29 24.27 23.87
CA MET A 779 37.90 23.95 24.19
C MET A 779 37.13 25.20 24.59
N THR A 780 36.06 25.51 23.85
CA THR A 780 35.27 26.74 24.05
C THR A 780 33.80 26.46 24.36
N THR A 781 33.38 25.19 24.28
CA THR A 781 31.98 24.79 24.45
C THR A 781 31.67 24.46 25.91
N PHE A 782 30.44 24.74 26.34
CA PHE A 782 29.96 24.44 27.70
C PHE A 782 30.22 22.98 28.11
N ASP A 783 29.74 22.01 27.33
CA ASP A 783 29.81 20.59 27.69
C ASP A 783 31.26 20.07 27.82
N ALA A 784 32.15 20.47 26.91
CA ALA A 784 33.57 20.11 26.99
C ALA A 784 34.28 20.77 28.19
N MET A 785 33.94 22.03 28.52
CA MET A 785 34.46 22.70 29.72
C MET A 785 33.95 22.04 31.00
N THR A 786 32.70 21.58 31.04
CA THR A 786 32.13 20.84 32.18
C THR A 786 32.84 19.50 32.34
N ALA A 787 33.05 18.77 31.25
CA ALA A 787 33.79 17.52 31.26
C ALA A 787 35.24 17.71 31.75
N LEU A 788 35.88 18.81 31.36
CA LEU A 788 37.24 19.15 31.80
C LEU A 788 37.27 19.51 33.30
N ASP A 789 36.34 20.34 33.78
CA ASP A 789 36.19 20.66 35.21
C ASP A 789 36.06 19.37 36.04
N GLU A 790 35.16 18.48 35.65
CA GLU A 790 34.95 17.19 36.31
C GLU A 790 36.22 16.35 36.40
N ARG A 791 36.97 16.22 35.30
CA ARG A 791 38.24 15.46 35.28
C ARG A 791 39.39 16.16 35.97
N SER A 792 39.33 17.48 36.12
CA SER A 792 40.38 18.28 36.74
C SER A 792 40.41 18.16 38.27
N LYS A 793 39.30 17.72 38.89
CA LYS A 793 39.15 17.60 40.35
C LYS A 793 40.28 16.81 41.02
N ASP A 794 40.76 15.77 40.34
CA ASP A 794 41.79 14.86 40.84
C ASP A 794 43.14 14.98 40.09
N ASN A 795 43.33 16.02 39.25
CA ASN A 795 44.55 16.22 38.46
C ASN A 795 44.97 17.70 38.39
N ASP A 796 46.05 18.04 39.11
CA ASP A 796 46.57 19.42 39.20
C ASP A 796 46.95 20.04 37.85
N VAL A 797 47.40 19.24 36.88
CA VAL A 797 47.75 19.72 35.53
C VAL A 797 46.50 20.11 34.75
N LEU A 798 45.47 19.25 34.79
CA LEU A 798 44.19 19.53 34.15
C LEU A 798 43.47 20.70 34.84
N ARG A 799 43.61 20.84 36.17
CA ARG A 799 43.06 21.98 36.92
C ARG A 799 43.67 23.30 36.46
N GLY A 800 44.99 23.36 36.29
CA GLY A 800 45.65 24.54 35.72
C GLY A 800 45.15 24.86 34.31
N ILE A 801 44.95 23.85 33.45
CA ILE A 801 44.40 24.05 32.10
C ILE A 801 42.95 24.57 32.15
N TYR A 802 42.11 24.01 33.02
CA TYR A 802 40.73 24.47 33.20
C TYR A 802 40.66 25.91 33.71
N GLU A 803 41.42 26.26 34.75
CA GLU A 803 41.46 27.61 35.32
C GLU A 803 41.94 28.64 34.29
N ASP A 804 42.98 28.31 33.52
CA ASP A 804 43.46 29.12 32.39
C ASP A 804 42.33 29.38 31.38
N GLN A 805 41.64 28.32 30.95
CA GLN A 805 40.56 28.43 29.96
C GLN A 805 39.36 29.20 30.49
N TYR A 806 38.93 28.91 31.72
CA TYR A 806 37.84 29.62 32.39
C TYR A 806 38.13 31.11 32.48
N HIS A 807 39.37 31.49 32.78
CA HIS A 807 39.79 32.89 32.79
C HIS A 807 39.81 33.49 31.37
N ILE A 808 40.36 32.79 30.37
CA ILE A 808 40.42 33.27 28.98
C ILE A 808 39.03 33.52 28.39
N LEU A 809 38.08 32.62 28.66
CA LEU A 809 36.71 32.72 28.18
C LEU A 809 35.86 33.74 28.96
N GLY A 810 36.39 34.29 30.06
CA GLY A 810 35.67 35.24 30.92
C GLY A 810 34.60 34.57 31.78
N GLY A 811 34.70 33.27 32.03
CA GLY A 811 33.75 32.46 32.78
C GLY A 811 33.34 31.19 32.03
N MET A 812 32.34 30.50 32.57
CA MET A 812 31.76 29.34 31.91
C MET A 812 30.99 29.78 30.64
N PRO A 813 31.16 29.09 29.50
CA PRO A 813 30.34 29.33 28.31
C PRO A 813 28.84 29.20 28.65
N PRO A 814 27.94 29.83 27.87
CA PRO A 814 26.51 29.68 28.11
C PRO A 814 26.08 28.22 27.88
N PRO A 815 25.20 27.66 28.73
CA PRO A 815 24.68 26.32 28.53
C PRO A 815 23.86 26.24 27.23
N PRO A 816 23.74 25.05 26.62
CA PRO A 816 22.84 24.84 25.50
C PRO A 816 21.42 25.30 25.87
N ARG A 817 20.77 26.09 25.02
CA ARG A 817 19.40 26.57 25.27
C ARG A 817 18.46 25.36 25.40
N GLU A 818 17.80 25.21 26.55
CA GLU A 818 16.66 24.30 26.68
C GLU A 818 15.56 24.75 25.71
N ARG A 819 15.01 23.83 24.90
CA ARG A 819 13.97 24.14 23.89
C ARG A 819 12.59 24.48 24.49
N SER A 820 12.53 24.92 25.75
CA SER A 820 11.27 25.16 26.45
C SER A 820 11.38 26.23 27.53
N SER A 821 11.60 27.49 27.14
CA SER A 821 11.12 28.67 27.87
C SER A 821 11.53 29.98 27.17
N THR A 822 10.71 30.47 26.25
CA THR A 822 10.73 31.91 25.90
C THR A 822 9.60 32.58 26.66
N ASN A 823 9.85 32.96 27.91
CA ASN A 823 9.04 33.91 28.68
C ASN A 823 9.99 34.73 29.56
N GLU A 824 11.03 35.31 28.96
CA GLU A 824 11.71 36.43 29.59
C GLU A 824 11.20 37.71 28.94
N ASP A 825 10.38 38.44 29.69
CA ASP A 825 10.01 39.82 29.40
C ASP A 825 11.28 40.68 29.43
N VAL A 826 11.72 41.17 28.27
CA VAL A 826 12.84 42.12 28.18
C VAL A 826 12.36 43.43 27.55
N ASN A 827 12.66 44.51 28.26
CA ASN A 827 12.38 45.92 27.96
C ASN A 827 12.58 46.28 26.48
N THR A 828 11.55 46.87 25.87
CA THR A 828 11.50 47.29 24.45
C THR A 828 12.13 48.66 24.16
N GLU A 829 12.89 49.25 25.09
CA GLU A 829 13.59 50.52 24.84
C GLU A 829 15.09 50.26 24.65
N CYS A 830 15.54 50.25 23.39
CA CYS A 830 16.97 50.26 23.06
C CYS A 830 17.25 51.39 22.04
N PRO A 831 18.29 52.22 22.24
CA PRO A 831 18.63 53.32 21.34
C PRO A 831 19.12 52.83 19.96
N GLU A 832 18.97 53.66 18.93
CA GLU A 832 19.40 53.38 17.56
C GLU A 832 20.90 53.04 17.50
N ALA A 833 21.27 51.87 16.97
CA ALA A 833 22.65 51.39 16.94
C ALA A 833 23.61 52.33 16.18
N SER A 834 23.10 53.14 15.26
CA SER A 834 23.83 54.19 14.53
C SER A 834 24.29 55.35 15.43
N THR A 835 23.74 55.49 16.63
CA THR A 835 24.05 56.55 17.58
C THR A 835 25.04 56.14 18.68
N ILE A 836 25.41 54.84 18.74
CA ILE A 836 26.28 54.29 19.77
C ILE A 836 27.74 54.30 19.27
N HIS A 837 28.63 54.94 20.05
CA HIS A 837 30.05 55.00 19.69
C HIS A 837 30.70 53.61 19.80
N PRO A 838 31.54 53.15 18.84
CA PRO A 838 32.08 51.78 18.77
C PRO A 838 32.89 51.30 19.99
N VAL A 839 33.23 52.21 20.89
CA VAL A 839 34.01 51.93 22.11
C VAL A 839 33.11 51.41 23.24
N ASN A 840 31.79 51.66 23.19
CA ASN A 840 30.81 51.07 24.11
C ASN A 840 30.31 49.72 23.55
N LEU A 841 31.21 48.73 23.54
CA LEU A 841 30.94 47.39 23.00
C LEU A 841 29.72 46.73 23.64
N THR A 842 29.48 46.95 24.94
CA THR A 842 28.36 46.35 25.68
C THR A 842 27.02 46.88 25.19
N ASP A 843 26.90 48.20 25.02
CA ASP A 843 25.66 48.85 24.54
C ASP A 843 25.43 48.56 23.05
N PHE A 844 26.51 48.51 22.26
CA PHE A 844 26.45 48.15 20.85
C PHE A 844 26.02 46.69 20.65
N THR A 845 26.55 45.77 21.47
CA THR A 845 26.16 44.35 21.45
C THR A 845 24.72 44.17 21.90
N ALA A 846 24.27 44.89 22.94
CA ALA A 846 22.88 44.88 23.38
C ALA A 846 21.91 45.43 22.30
N ALA A 847 22.31 46.50 21.59
CA ALA A 847 21.54 47.06 20.48
C ALA A 847 21.48 46.08 19.29
N LEU A 848 22.61 45.47 18.90
CA LEU A 848 22.64 44.43 17.86
C LEU A 848 21.82 43.19 18.22
N HIS A 849 21.89 42.75 19.47
CA HIS A 849 21.11 41.61 19.96
C HIS A 849 19.60 41.94 19.94
N SER A 850 19.23 43.19 20.23
CA SER A 850 17.85 43.67 20.14
C SER A 850 17.37 43.81 18.69
N VAL A 851 18.22 44.27 17.76
CA VAL A 851 17.93 44.33 16.32
C VAL A 851 17.80 42.93 15.73
N SER A 852 18.70 42.01 16.07
CA SER A 852 18.62 40.59 15.74
C SER A 852 17.30 39.99 16.25
N TYR A 853 16.94 40.28 17.51
CA TYR A 853 15.68 39.83 18.09
C TYR A 853 14.46 40.45 17.41
N LEU A 854 14.50 41.71 16.97
CA LEU A 854 13.42 42.35 16.20
C LEU A 854 13.26 41.74 14.81
N ILE A 855 14.36 41.42 14.12
CA ILE A 855 14.36 40.72 12.83
C ILE A 855 13.79 39.31 13.01
N VAL A 856 14.24 38.58 14.04
CA VAL A 856 13.75 37.24 14.39
C VAL A 856 12.29 37.30 14.85
N LYS A 857 11.86 38.32 15.61
CA LYS A 857 10.48 38.51 16.05
C LYS A 857 9.57 38.88 14.88
N ASN A 858 10.03 39.66 13.90
CA ASN A 858 9.29 39.87 12.66
C ASN A 858 9.15 38.59 11.85
N LEU A 859 10.20 37.77 11.75
CA LEU A 859 10.17 36.42 11.15
C LEU A 859 9.26 35.44 11.92
N PHE A 860 9.24 35.52 13.25
CA PHE A 860 8.41 34.67 14.11
C PHE A 860 6.96 35.12 14.14
N TRP A 861 6.65 36.43 14.15
CA TRP A 861 5.28 36.94 14.11
C TRP A 861 4.66 36.76 12.73
N THR A 862 5.40 36.91 11.64
CA THR A 862 4.90 36.47 10.33
C THR A 862 4.60 34.97 10.34
N GLY A 863 5.46 34.15 10.93
CA GLY A 863 5.22 32.70 11.11
C GLY A 863 4.03 32.34 12.04
N LEU A 864 3.85 33.04 13.16
CA LEU A 864 2.80 32.78 14.16
C LEU A 864 1.43 33.32 13.74
N THR A 865 1.38 34.42 12.98
CA THR A 865 0.11 34.92 12.43
C THR A 865 -0.41 33.96 11.34
N ILE A 866 0.49 33.32 10.59
CA ILE A 866 0.17 32.22 9.67
C ILE A 866 -0.28 30.96 10.44
N GLY A 867 0.35 30.65 11.59
CA GLY A 867 -0.02 29.50 12.44
C GLY A 867 -1.35 29.64 13.20
N LEU A 868 -1.66 30.83 13.73
CA LEU A 868 -2.86 31.08 14.54
C LEU A 868 -4.15 31.23 13.72
N ASN A 869 -4.06 31.65 12.45
CA ASN A 869 -5.23 31.65 11.56
C ASN A 869 -5.64 30.21 11.16
N LYS A 870 -4.71 29.25 11.10
CA LYS A 870 -5.01 27.82 10.85
C LYS A 870 -5.65 27.10 12.04
N ALA A 871 -5.31 27.46 13.29
CA ALA A 871 -5.86 26.78 14.47
C ALA A 871 -7.35 27.09 14.76
N LYS A 872 -7.96 28.05 14.06
CA LYS A 872 -9.38 28.42 14.25
C LYS A 872 -10.34 27.88 13.18
N ARG A 873 -9.85 27.22 12.12
CA ARG A 873 -10.72 26.68 11.05
C ARG A 873 -10.22 25.34 10.50
N ALA A 874 -10.33 24.30 11.32
CA ALA A 874 -10.40 22.91 10.85
C ALA A 874 -11.23 22.09 11.85
N PRO A 875 -12.45 21.64 11.51
CA PRO A 875 -13.14 20.65 12.32
C PRO A 875 -12.80 19.26 11.77
N PHE A 876 -11.92 18.52 12.44
CA PHE A 876 -11.96 17.05 12.38
C PHE A 876 -11.57 16.48 13.74
N SER A 877 -12.50 15.70 14.28
CA SER A 877 -12.52 15.13 15.61
C SER A 877 -11.49 14.03 15.81
N LEU A 878 -10.53 14.26 16.70
CA LEU A 878 -9.83 13.22 17.44
C LEU A 878 -10.68 12.86 18.67
N HIS A 879 -11.16 11.62 18.74
CA HIS A 879 -11.48 10.97 20.01
C HIS A 879 -10.47 9.85 20.21
N SER A 880 -9.47 10.14 21.05
CA SER A 880 -8.72 9.11 21.77
C SER A 880 -8.35 9.67 23.14
N ALA A 881 -8.73 8.98 24.21
CA ALA A 881 -7.95 8.87 25.44
C ALA A 881 -8.61 7.90 26.42
N THR A 882 -8.13 6.67 26.34
CA THR A 882 -7.97 5.71 27.42
C THR A 882 -7.60 6.38 28.74
N THR A 883 -8.30 6.03 29.82
CA THR A 883 -7.81 6.20 31.20
C THR A 883 -7.73 4.84 31.87
N MET A 884 -6.52 4.27 31.90
CA MET A 884 -6.16 3.20 32.82
C MET A 884 -5.27 3.80 33.91
N THR A 885 -5.83 3.94 35.11
CA THR A 885 -5.07 4.17 36.34
C THR A 885 -5.53 3.14 37.36
N LYS A 886 -4.62 2.25 37.77
CA LYS A 886 -4.79 1.32 38.89
C LYS A 886 -4.85 2.10 40.21
N ALA A 887 -5.84 1.80 41.06
CA ALA A 887 -5.68 1.75 42.52
C ALA A 887 -6.84 0.98 43.17
N ASN A 888 -6.47 0.20 44.19
CA ASN A 888 -7.26 -0.77 44.93
C ASN A 888 -8.43 -0.19 45.77
N GLN A 889 -9.32 -1.13 46.13
CA GLN A 889 -9.92 -1.33 47.46
C GLN A 889 -11.28 -0.66 47.81
N ILE A 890 -12.22 -1.53 48.24
CA ILE A 890 -13.18 -1.42 49.37
C ILE A 890 -14.69 -1.50 49.01
N THR A 891 -15.24 -2.68 49.38
CA THR A 891 -16.58 -3.01 49.95
C THR A 891 -17.87 -2.73 49.17
N ASN A 892 -18.51 -3.81 48.71
CA ASN A 892 -19.72 -4.47 49.24
C ASN A 892 -20.48 -5.19 48.13
#